data_AF-A0A3A8WF47-F1
#
_entry.id   AF-A0A3A8WF47-F1
#
_cell.length_a   1.000
_cell.length_b   1.000
_cell.length_c   1.000
_cell.angle_alpha   90.00
_cell.angle_beta   90.00
_cell.angle_gamma   90.00
#
_symmetry.space_group_name_H-M   'P 1'
#
loop_
_entity.id
_entity.type
_entity.pdbx_description
1 polymer ?
#
loop_
_entity_poly.entity_id
_entity_poly.type
_entity_poly.pdbx_seq_one_letter_code
_entity_poly.pdbx_strand_id
1 'polypeptide(L)'
;MKMMLNKVTGRYRETPDELKASIWYAVGNIVQKAAPWLVMFILTHYLATKEYGVYTTFMSWLEIMEIVVTLRIYSNGYLTGLVHHEEDGNLYTASMQSLCFVLTAAWLIIYLLFHRWIDAFTEISMPLGILMICSFLGTAGYGLWSARQRMQNHYKRIFAVSVLYGLAGPVTGALSVFCNFKNPVFYVIFIRTAIQLFVAIPFFASNYKGSSAKWDKRYTAEALKFNIPLMPYYLSMVLLNHSDRLMIQKMKGYEEAAVYSVAYSVSMMVFVVSGAINLSLQAWMLKALKENDNRKDKSRMIKAGTVTVAFFSALEMILAPELIAVFGGKKYTEAVWVVPPLVICVIVMYIYQQYLNVLFYFGKTKWILIASVASALCNIGMNAIFIPAFGYTAAGYTSMVSYLFVMSFYFVIVKKECRREGIEMEIFFDTPFQMAVLLASLALAFSMMFLYKTVFLRCGIAVVITIAGLFVGIKGKQIMPYKRKKVRPVCITLLAVLAAVLFCPTAAFFQEKYEMGKCPSLYADKVYAIPGKDGKEHGFTCTGLFYDEKQKQFYIGNIGKERPGRTEFHASIEIVDRNFSCVSESIECYKVFKNMGDIQGVCMDREGRIWICSYAENLVRQIDRRGRPISEFPVDAPSGIACDNEDGTLWVLTNKYLIHYTKKGEVLKKIPMEKEGQDQLFLDSVHQKLYISAGDNYYGDSYIYTADLTTGQITLCYVLKDSYAIEGITLIGNELYVLNDGYYHDAKIPFNQVNVYRLP
;
A
#
# COMPACT_ATOMS: atom_id res chain seq x y z
N MET A 1 -11.94 28.47 25.02
CA MET A 1 -11.73 26.99 25.03
C MET A 1 -12.34 26.31 26.27
N LYS A 2 -11.94 26.66 27.50
CA LYS A 2 -12.44 26.07 28.77
C LYS A 2 -13.98 26.09 28.95
N MET A 3 -14.61 27.23 28.63
CA MET A 3 -16.08 27.39 28.70
C MET A 3 -16.82 26.55 27.64
N MET A 4 -16.20 26.35 26.47
CA MET A 4 -16.73 25.50 25.40
C MET A 4 -16.62 24.01 25.78
N LEU A 5 -15.48 23.60 26.36
CA LEU A 5 -15.27 22.27 26.95
C LEU A 5 -16.28 21.98 28.06
N ASN A 6 -16.51 22.91 28.99
CA ASN A 6 -17.51 22.75 30.06
C ASN A 6 -18.95 22.61 29.54
N LYS A 7 -19.28 23.31 28.44
CA LYS A 7 -20.60 23.21 27.79
C LYS A 7 -20.79 21.87 27.06
N VAL A 8 -19.71 21.32 26.50
CA VAL A 8 -19.69 20.01 25.83
C VAL A 8 -19.74 18.88 26.87
N THR A 9 -18.98 18.97 27.97
CA THR A 9 -18.99 17.97 29.05
C THR A 9 -20.34 17.94 29.79
N GLY A 10 -20.96 19.09 30.04
CA GLY A 10 -22.32 19.17 30.61
C GLY A 10 -23.36 18.46 29.74
N ARG A 11 -23.39 18.76 28.43
CA ARG A 11 -24.29 18.09 27.47
C ARG A 11 -24.02 16.59 27.30
N TYR A 12 -22.77 16.16 27.46
CA TYR A 12 -22.43 14.75 27.43
C TYR A 12 -23.01 14.01 28.64
N ARG A 13 -22.94 14.60 29.85
CA ARG A 13 -23.49 14.00 31.08
C ARG A 13 -25.00 13.77 30.98
N GLU A 14 -25.74 14.73 30.41
CA GLU A 14 -27.20 14.69 30.22
C GLU A 14 -27.68 13.77 29.08
N THR A 15 -26.77 13.14 28.33
CA THR A 15 -27.15 12.28 27.20
C THR A 15 -27.48 10.84 27.67
N PRO A 16 -28.56 10.21 27.18
CA PRO A 16 -28.87 8.80 27.50
C PRO A 16 -27.72 7.86 27.19
N ASP A 17 -27.54 6.81 27.99
CA ASP A 17 -26.38 5.92 27.89
C ASP A 17 -26.30 5.16 26.57
N GLU A 18 -27.44 4.83 25.96
CA GLU A 18 -27.54 4.25 24.62
C GLU A 18 -26.94 5.18 23.53
N LEU A 19 -27.18 6.49 23.65
CA LEU A 19 -26.64 7.46 22.72
C LEU A 19 -25.14 7.70 22.96
N LYS A 20 -24.69 7.65 24.23
CA LYS A 20 -23.26 7.66 24.55
C LYS A 20 -22.56 6.44 23.95
N ALA A 21 -23.15 5.24 24.10
CA ALA A 21 -22.64 4.00 23.55
C ALA A 21 -22.51 4.08 22.02
N SER A 22 -23.56 4.54 21.35
CA SER A 22 -23.57 4.73 19.89
C SER A 22 -22.46 5.65 19.40
N ILE A 23 -22.18 6.76 20.11
CA ILE A 23 -21.09 7.68 19.77
C ILE A 23 -19.72 7.00 19.94
N TRP A 24 -19.50 6.33 21.07
CA TRP A 24 -18.22 5.64 21.32
C TRP A 24 -17.98 4.50 20.32
N TYR A 25 -19.01 3.74 19.96
CA TYR A 25 -18.89 2.71 18.92
C TYR A 25 -18.60 3.32 17.54
N ALA A 26 -19.25 4.43 17.18
CA ALA A 26 -18.97 5.12 15.92
C ALA A 26 -17.52 5.61 15.85
N VAL A 27 -17.01 6.27 16.91
CA VAL A 27 -15.61 6.70 16.99
C VAL A 27 -14.67 5.50 16.94
N GLY A 28 -14.98 4.42 17.67
CA GLY A 28 -14.18 3.19 17.67
C GLY A 28 -14.07 2.55 16.30
N ASN A 29 -15.17 2.51 15.55
CA ASN A 29 -15.18 1.98 14.20
C ASN A 29 -14.36 2.85 13.24
N ILE A 30 -14.43 4.17 13.35
CA ILE A 30 -13.62 5.07 12.51
C ILE A 30 -12.13 4.88 12.79
N VAL A 31 -11.73 4.87 14.07
CA VAL A 31 -10.32 4.68 14.46
C VAL A 31 -9.80 3.32 13.99
N GLN A 32 -10.57 2.25 14.16
CA GLN A 32 -10.17 0.91 13.70
C GLN A 32 -10.05 0.83 12.17
N LYS A 33 -10.89 1.53 11.41
CA LYS A 33 -10.79 1.55 9.94
C LYS A 33 -9.64 2.42 9.43
N ALA A 34 -9.12 3.35 10.23
CA ALA A 34 -7.94 4.14 9.89
C ALA A 34 -6.61 3.39 10.11
N ALA A 35 -6.60 2.38 11.00
CA ALA A 35 -5.40 1.62 11.36
C ALA A 35 -4.68 0.97 10.16
N PRO A 36 -5.39 0.28 9.22
CA PRO A 36 -4.74 -0.32 8.07
C PRO A 36 -4.05 0.69 7.15
N TRP A 37 -4.53 1.93 7.07
CA TRP A 37 -3.89 2.96 6.25
C TRP A 37 -2.61 3.49 6.90
N LEU A 38 -2.55 3.57 8.22
CA LEU A 38 -1.30 3.89 8.92
C LEU A 38 -0.26 2.79 8.71
N VAL A 39 -0.68 1.52 8.81
CA VAL A 39 0.20 0.37 8.53
C VAL A 39 0.64 0.38 7.07
N MET A 40 -0.28 0.62 6.13
CA MET A 40 0.05 0.76 4.71
C MET A 40 1.08 1.87 4.51
N PHE A 41 0.84 3.08 5.01
CA PHE A 41 1.75 4.22 4.90
C PHE A 41 3.17 3.85 5.34
N ILE A 42 3.32 3.20 6.49
CA ILE A 42 4.64 2.76 6.97
C ILE A 42 5.23 1.68 6.04
N LEU A 43 4.47 0.64 5.72
CA LEU A 43 5.03 -0.50 4.99
C LEU A 43 5.37 -0.15 3.53
N THR A 44 4.56 0.65 2.86
CA THR A 44 4.78 1.02 1.46
C THR A 44 6.00 1.92 1.28
N HIS A 45 6.30 2.81 2.23
CA HIS A 45 7.47 3.68 2.14
C HIS A 45 8.79 2.96 2.47
N TYR A 46 8.75 1.92 3.31
CA TYR A 46 9.97 1.30 3.83
C TYR A 46 10.25 -0.11 3.31
N LEU A 47 9.25 -0.84 2.80
CA LEU A 47 9.46 -2.17 2.19
C LEU A 47 9.65 -2.06 0.68
N ALA A 48 10.37 -3.01 0.08
CA ALA A 48 10.36 -3.17 -1.37
C ALA A 48 8.94 -3.52 -1.87
N THR A 49 8.63 -3.18 -3.13
CA THR A 49 7.31 -3.41 -3.71
C THR A 49 6.90 -4.89 -3.65
N LYS A 50 7.84 -5.79 -3.94
CA LYS A 50 7.67 -7.25 -3.81
C LYS A 50 7.32 -7.67 -2.38
N GLU A 51 8.04 -7.15 -1.39
CA GLU A 51 7.84 -7.47 0.03
C GLU A 51 6.47 -7.02 0.54
N TYR A 52 6.03 -5.83 0.14
CA TYR A 52 4.67 -5.37 0.44
C TYR A 52 3.61 -6.24 -0.28
N GLY A 53 3.91 -6.72 -1.49
CA GLY A 53 3.10 -7.71 -2.20
C GLY A 53 2.95 -9.02 -1.42
N VAL A 54 4.04 -9.54 -0.85
CA VAL A 54 4.01 -10.73 0.02
C VAL A 54 3.16 -10.47 1.26
N TYR A 55 3.35 -9.32 1.93
CA TYR A 55 2.55 -8.94 3.10
C TYR A 55 1.05 -8.84 2.80
N THR A 56 0.67 -8.17 1.70
CA THR A 56 -0.73 -7.96 1.33
C THR A 56 -1.41 -9.25 0.83
N THR A 57 -0.65 -10.14 0.18
CA THR A 57 -1.09 -11.49 -0.18
C THR A 57 -1.29 -12.36 1.06
N PHE A 58 -0.37 -12.31 2.02
CA PHE A 58 -0.51 -12.96 3.32
C PHE A 58 -1.80 -12.50 4.03
N MET A 59 -2.09 -11.19 4.03
CA MET A 59 -3.31 -10.66 4.64
C MET A 59 -4.58 -11.16 3.95
N SER A 60 -4.56 -11.34 2.63
CA SER A 60 -5.69 -11.94 1.90
C SER A 60 -5.92 -13.40 2.27
N TRP A 61 -4.85 -14.21 2.34
CA TRP A 61 -4.96 -15.59 2.80
C TRP A 61 -5.34 -15.70 4.27
N LEU A 62 -4.86 -14.78 5.12
CA LEU A 62 -5.24 -14.69 6.54
C LEU A 62 -6.76 -14.58 6.70
N GLU A 63 -7.44 -13.70 5.94
CA GLU A 63 -8.90 -13.55 6.02
C GLU A 63 -9.66 -14.78 5.51
N ILE A 64 -9.18 -15.42 4.44
CA ILE A 64 -9.81 -16.64 3.91
C ILE A 64 -9.65 -17.79 4.90
N MET A 65 -8.43 -18.02 5.39
CA MET A 65 -8.10 -19.11 6.30
C MET A 65 -8.73 -18.90 7.68
N GLU A 66 -8.93 -17.65 8.12
CA GLU A 66 -9.65 -17.37 9.36
C GLU A 66 -11.04 -18.01 9.37
N ILE A 67 -11.77 -17.89 8.26
CA ILE A 67 -13.12 -18.46 8.11
C ILE A 67 -13.05 -19.98 8.20
N VAL A 68 -12.12 -20.61 7.48
CA VAL A 68 -11.99 -22.07 7.43
C VAL A 68 -11.57 -22.64 8.78
N VAL A 69 -10.61 -21.99 9.44
CA VAL A 69 -10.03 -22.49 10.70
C VAL A 69 -10.96 -22.25 11.88
N THR A 70 -11.55 -21.07 11.99
CA THR A 70 -12.36 -20.69 13.17
C THR A 70 -13.85 -20.94 12.99
N LEU A 71 -14.31 -21.20 11.76
CA LEU A 71 -15.71 -21.22 11.35
C LEU A 71 -16.47 -19.93 11.71
N ARG A 72 -15.74 -18.86 12.06
CA ARG A 72 -16.24 -17.63 12.69
C ARG A 72 -17.20 -17.89 13.86
N ILE A 73 -16.93 -18.90 14.69
CA ILE A 73 -17.78 -19.24 15.85
C ILE A 73 -18.08 -18.03 16.72
N TYR A 74 -17.10 -17.14 16.92
CA TYR A 74 -17.20 -15.93 17.72
C TYR A 74 -18.12 -14.83 17.15
N SER A 75 -18.81 -15.08 16.03
CA SER A 75 -19.68 -14.14 15.32
C SER A 75 -21.15 -14.23 15.76
N ASN A 76 -22.11 -14.08 14.83
CA ASN A 76 -23.55 -14.06 15.13
C ASN A 76 -24.05 -15.37 15.76
N GLY A 77 -23.49 -16.52 15.38
CA GLY A 77 -23.86 -17.81 15.97
C GLY A 77 -23.58 -17.87 17.47
N TYR A 78 -22.46 -17.28 17.93
CA TYR A 78 -22.17 -17.17 19.36
C TYR A 78 -23.17 -16.28 20.09
N LEU A 79 -23.51 -15.11 19.54
CA LEU A 79 -24.49 -14.21 20.16
C LEU A 79 -25.86 -14.88 20.27
N THR A 80 -26.31 -15.57 19.21
CA THR A 80 -27.57 -16.31 19.24
C THR A 80 -27.57 -17.38 20.31
N GLY A 81 -26.52 -18.21 20.39
CA GLY A 81 -26.44 -19.24 21.44
C GLY A 81 -26.33 -18.67 22.85
N LEU A 82 -25.66 -17.53 23.04
CA LEU A 82 -25.55 -16.88 24.35
C LEU A 82 -26.92 -16.34 24.85
N VAL A 83 -27.80 -15.92 23.94
CA VAL A 83 -29.18 -15.53 24.27
C VAL A 83 -30.05 -16.75 24.61
N HIS A 84 -29.87 -17.87 23.90
CA HIS A 84 -30.65 -19.09 24.15
C HIS A 84 -30.22 -19.81 25.44
N HIS A 85 -28.94 -19.70 25.81
CA HIS A 85 -28.34 -20.34 26.98
C HIS A 85 -27.90 -19.27 28.01
N GLU A 86 -28.81 -18.35 28.35
CA GLU A 86 -28.49 -17.23 29.25
C GLU A 86 -28.05 -17.71 30.64
N GLU A 87 -28.71 -18.73 31.19
CA GLU A 87 -28.40 -19.32 32.51
C GLU A 87 -27.00 -19.97 32.56
N ASP A 88 -26.59 -20.61 31.46
CA ASP A 88 -25.30 -21.31 31.33
C ASP A 88 -24.26 -20.54 30.49
N GLY A 89 -24.44 -19.22 30.34
CA GLY A 89 -23.63 -18.40 29.42
C GLY A 89 -22.11 -18.46 29.68
N ASN A 90 -21.68 -18.70 30.92
CA ASN A 90 -20.27 -18.92 31.26
C ASN A 90 -19.73 -20.24 30.68
N LEU A 91 -20.47 -21.34 30.85
CA LEU A 91 -20.11 -22.65 30.33
C LEU A 91 -20.17 -22.65 28.80
N TYR A 92 -21.16 -21.98 28.22
CA TYR A 92 -21.26 -21.79 26.77
C TYR A 92 -20.03 -21.05 26.22
N THR A 93 -19.66 -19.91 26.81
CA THR A 93 -18.46 -19.14 26.42
C THR A 93 -17.17 -19.96 26.53
N ALA A 94 -16.99 -20.67 27.65
CA ALA A 94 -15.84 -21.54 27.87
C ALA A 94 -15.77 -22.68 26.85
N SER A 95 -16.90 -23.29 26.52
CA SER A 95 -17.01 -24.35 25.50
C SER A 95 -16.66 -23.85 24.11
N MET A 96 -17.12 -22.63 23.74
CA MET A 96 -16.78 -22.01 22.46
C MET A 96 -15.29 -21.67 22.37
N GLN A 97 -14.70 -21.17 23.45
CA GLN A 97 -13.25 -20.90 23.51
C GLN A 97 -12.45 -22.19 23.31
N SER A 98 -12.81 -23.27 24.01
CA SER A 98 -12.17 -24.58 23.86
C SER A 98 -12.34 -25.14 22.46
N LEU A 99 -13.51 -25.00 21.85
CA LEU A 99 -13.76 -25.42 20.47
C LEU A 99 -12.84 -24.69 19.50
N CYS A 100 -12.67 -23.37 19.64
CA CYS A 100 -11.72 -22.61 18.83
C CYS A 100 -10.28 -23.10 19.02
N PHE A 101 -9.84 -23.39 20.24
CA PHE A 101 -8.52 -23.98 20.49
C PHE A 101 -8.34 -25.33 19.78
N VAL A 102 -9.33 -26.22 19.91
CA VAL A 102 -9.30 -27.55 19.26
C VAL A 102 -9.27 -27.43 17.74
N LEU A 103 -10.10 -26.55 17.16
CA LEU A 103 -10.11 -26.32 15.71
C LEU A 103 -8.79 -25.75 15.21
N THR A 104 -8.22 -24.75 15.88
CA THR A 104 -6.93 -24.17 15.50
C THR A 104 -5.80 -25.20 15.63
N ALA A 105 -5.78 -26.00 16.70
CA ALA A 105 -4.79 -27.06 16.86
C ALA A 105 -4.93 -28.15 15.79
N ALA A 106 -6.16 -28.58 15.47
CA ALA A 106 -6.42 -29.54 14.40
C ALA A 106 -5.95 -29.01 13.04
N TRP A 107 -6.25 -27.75 12.72
CA TRP A 107 -5.81 -27.13 11.48
C TRP A 107 -4.29 -26.89 11.44
N LEU A 108 -3.64 -26.62 12.57
CA LEU A 108 -2.19 -26.56 12.64
C LEU A 108 -1.56 -27.92 12.31
N ILE A 109 -2.11 -29.01 12.86
CA ILE A 109 -1.65 -30.37 12.54
C ILE A 109 -1.85 -30.68 11.06
N ILE A 110 -3.05 -30.40 10.51
CA ILE A 110 -3.34 -30.56 9.08
C ILE A 110 -2.35 -29.75 8.24
N TYR A 111 -2.11 -28.49 8.61
CA TYR A 111 -1.16 -27.64 7.92
C TYR A 111 0.25 -28.24 7.94
N LEU A 112 0.76 -28.67 9.09
CA LEU A 112 2.10 -29.26 9.17
C LEU A 112 2.23 -30.54 8.33
N LEU A 113 1.20 -31.39 8.29
CA LEU A 113 1.16 -32.61 7.48
C LEU A 113 1.14 -32.31 5.97
N PHE A 114 0.46 -31.23 5.55
CA PHE A 114 0.23 -30.89 4.15
C PHE A 114 0.94 -29.59 3.70
N HIS A 115 1.91 -29.09 4.47
CA HIS A 115 2.50 -27.76 4.23
C HIS A 115 3.10 -27.63 2.83
N ARG A 116 3.72 -28.67 2.28
CA ARG A 116 4.28 -28.62 0.92
C ARG A 116 3.24 -28.29 -0.15
N TRP A 117 2.03 -28.85 -0.03
CA TRP A 117 0.93 -28.57 -0.95
C TRP A 117 0.33 -27.19 -0.70
N ILE A 118 0.14 -26.84 0.57
CA ILE A 118 -0.47 -25.56 0.96
C ILE A 118 0.47 -24.40 0.61
N ASP A 119 1.76 -24.51 0.90
CA ASP A 119 2.79 -23.52 0.61
C ASP A 119 2.96 -23.36 -0.90
N ALA A 120 2.93 -24.45 -1.69
CA ALA A 120 2.95 -24.36 -3.15
C ALA A 120 1.68 -23.68 -3.71
N PHE A 121 0.52 -23.97 -3.13
CA PHE A 121 -0.75 -23.37 -3.57
C PHE A 121 -0.88 -21.91 -3.17
N THR A 122 -0.51 -21.54 -1.95
CA THR A 122 -0.64 -20.18 -1.41
C THR A 122 0.57 -19.29 -1.72
N GLU A 123 1.71 -19.88 -2.04
CA GLU A 123 3.03 -19.25 -2.11
C GLU A 123 3.43 -18.54 -0.80
N ILE A 124 2.93 -19.03 0.33
CA ILE A 124 3.29 -18.56 1.66
C ILE A 124 4.31 -19.53 2.25
N SER A 125 5.39 -19.00 2.84
CA SER A 125 6.41 -19.82 3.48
C SER A 125 5.90 -20.46 4.77
N MET A 126 6.42 -21.65 5.08
CA MET A 126 6.06 -22.41 6.29
C MET A 126 6.02 -21.57 7.59
N PRO A 127 7.03 -20.73 7.91
CA PRO A 127 6.99 -19.91 9.12
C PRO A 127 5.83 -18.93 9.16
N LEU A 128 5.48 -18.32 8.02
CA LEU A 128 4.35 -17.41 7.91
C LEU A 128 3.02 -18.17 8.05
N GLY A 129 2.89 -19.35 7.45
CA GLY A 129 1.70 -20.20 7.59
C GLY A 129 1.44 -20.62 9.04
N ILE A 130 2.49 -20.99 9.79
CA ILE A 130 2.37 -21.26 11.23
C ILE A 130 1.88 -20.02 12.00
N LEU A 131 2.49 -18.86 11.75
CA LEU A 131 2.08 -17.60 12.41
C LEU A 131 0.63 -17.24 12.09
N MET A 132 0.19 -17.45 10.85
CA MET A 132 -1.19 -17.27 10.43
C MET A 132 -2.16 -18.08 11.28
N ILE A 133 -1.94 -19.40 11.37
CA ILE A 133 -2.81 -20.30 12.12
C ILE A 133 -2.80 -19.96 13.62
N CYS A 134 -1.61 -19.70 14.18
CA CYS A 134 -1.48 -19.30 15.58
C CYS A 134 -2.23 -18.00 15.89
N SER A 135 -2.21 -17.02 14.97
CA SER A 135 -2.90 -15.73 15.15
C SER A 135 -4.41 -15.87 15.40
N PHE A 136 -5.03 -16.94 14.87
CA PHE A 136 -6.46 -17.20 15.02
C PHE A 136 -6.88 -17.51 16.46
N LEU A 137 -5.97 -18.01 17.30
CA LEU A 137 -6.25 -18.16 18.74
C LEU A 137 -6.56 -16.80 19.37
N GLY A 138 -5.73 -15.80 19.08
CA GLY A 138 -5.92 -14.43 19.57
C GLY A 138 -7.23 -13.84 19.04
N THR A 139 -7.48 -13.98 17.73
CA THR A 139 -8.71 -13.49 17.08
C THR A 139 -9.97 -14.09 17.69
N ALA A 140 -10.01 -15.41 17.90
CA ALA A 140 -11.16 -16.08 18.49
C ALA A 140 -11.38 -15.66 19.96
N GLY A 141 -10.30 -15.56 20.74
CA GLY A 141 -10.37 -15.13 22.14
C GLY A 141 -10.92 -13.72 22.31
N TYR A 142 -10.35 -12.77 21.57
CA TYR A 142 -10.85 -11.40 21.51
C TYR A 142 -12.28 -11.33 20.95
N GLY A 143 -12.60 -12.12 19.92
CA GLY A 143 -13.93 -12.18 19.30
C GLY A 143 -15.02 -12.53 20.31
N LEU A 144 -14.87 -13.65 21.02
CA LEU A 144 -15.83 -14.11 22.04
C LEU A 144 -15.97 -13.11 23.19
N TRP A 145 -14.84 -12.59 23.68
CA TRP A 145 -14.83 -11.60 24.75
C TRP A 145 -15.56 -10.32 24.32
N SER A 146 -15.21 -9.77 23.15
CA SER A 146 -15.79 -8.53 22.63
C SER A 146 -17.28 -8.65 22.35
N ALA A 147 -17.75 -9.80 21.86
CA ALA A 147 -19.16 -10.08 21.61
C ALA A 147 -19.96 -10.10 22.93
N ARG A 148 -19.44 -10.76 23.96
CA ARG A 148 -20.07 -10.79 25.29
C ARG A 148 -20.13 -9.42 25.95
N GLN A 149 -19.03 -8.65 25.88
CA GLN A 149 -19.00 -7.30 26.43
C GLN A 149 -20.02 -6.38 25.73
N ARG A 150 -20.20 -6.53 24.41
CA ARG A 150 -21.19 -5.75 23.63
C ARG A 150 -22.61 -5.99 24.14
N MET A 151 -22.98 -7.23 24.44
CA MET A 151 -24.30 -7.55 25.00
C MET A 151 -24.52 -6.92 26.38
N GLN A 152 -23.47 -6.86 27.20
CA GLN A 152 -23.52 -6.23 28.53
C GLN A 152 -23.39 -4.70 28.50
N ASN A 153 -23.35 -4.10 27.31
CA ASN A 153 -23.29 -2.65 27.07
C ASN A 153 -22.07 -1.93 27.69
N HIS A 154 -20.93 -2.61 27.83
CA HIS A 154 -19.68 -2.02 28.35
C HIS A 154 -18.90 -1.19 27.30
N TYR A 155 -19.58 -0.24 26.65
CA TYR A 155 -19.10 0.46 25.44
C TYR A 155 -17.73 1.15 25.58
N LYS A 156 -17.42 1.76 26.74
CA LYS A 156 -16.11 2.43 26.96
C LYS A 156 -14.96 1.42 27.01
N ARG A 157 -15.19 0.29 27.68
CA ARG A 157 -14.19 -0.78 27.82
C ARG A 157 -13.94 -1.44 26.47
N ILE A 158 -15.00 -1.73 25.72
CA ILE A 158 -14.90 -2.29 24.37
C ILE A 158 -14.15 -1.34 23.45
N PHE A 159 -14.49 -0.05 23.45
CA PHE A 159 -13.80 0.95 22.65
C PHE A 159 -12.29 0.94 22.94
N ALA A 160 -11.89 1.09 24.20
CA ALA A 160 -10.48 1.16 24.59
C ALA A 160 -9.72 -0.12 24.21
N VAL A 161 -10.29 -1.29 24.50
CA VAL A 161 -9.64 -2.58 24.21
C VAL A 161 -9.60 -2.88 22.72
N SER A 162 -10.62 -2.53 21.95
CA SER A 162 -10.65 -2.77 20.49
C SER A 162 -9.65 -1.88 19.76
N VAL A 163 -9.51 -0.62 20.19
CA VAL A 163 -8.48 0.28 19.67
C VAL A 163 -7.08 -0.25 20.02
N LEU A 164 -6.86 -0.66 21.27
CA LEU A 164 -5.57 -1.23 21.68
C LEU A 164 -5.24 -2.50 20.90
N TYR A 165 -6.15 -3.47 20.84
CA TYR A 165 -5.93 -4.74 20.14
C TYR A 165 -5.77 -4.54 18.63
N GLY A 166 -6.56 -3.65 18.02
CA GLY A 166 -6.51 -3.36 16.59
C GLY A 166 -5.29 -2.55 16.14
N LEU A 167 -4.66 -1.78 17.04
CA LEU A 167 -3.48 -0.96 16.72
C LEU A 167 -2.17 -1.57 17.21
N ALA A 168 -2.10 -2.08 18.44
CA ALA A 168 -0.84 -2.45 19.08
C ALA A 168 -0.07 -3.49 18.26
N GLY A 169 -0.72 -4.58 17.86
CA GLY A 169 -0.07 -5.61 17.03
C GLY A 169 0.33 -5.08 15.64
N PRO A 170 -0.63 -4.63 14.80
CA PRO A 170 -0.33 -4.22 13.44
C PRO A 170 0.63 -3.02 13.32
N VAL A 171 0.48 -1.99 14.15
CA VAL A 171 1.34 -0.80 14.09
C VAL A 171 2.73 -1.12 14.62
N THR A 172 2.87 -1.81 15.75
CA THR A 172 4.21 -2.18 16.25
C THR A 172 4.90 -3.18 15.31
N GLY A 173 4.14 -4.10 14.70
CA GLY A 173 4.64 -4.94 13.62
C GLY A 173 5.17 -4.10 12.45
N ALA A 174 4.41 -3.12 11.98
CA ALA A 174 4.84 -2.24 10.90
C ALA A 174 6.09 -1.41 11.27
N LEU A 175 6.19 -0.90 12.50
CA LEU A 175 7.36 -0.16 12.97
C LEU A 175 8.63 -1.03 13.07
N SER A 176 8.53 -2.36 13.02
CA SER A 176 9.72 -3.22 13.03
C SER A 176 10.60 -3.09 11.78
N VAL A 177 10.09 -2.49 10.69
CA VAL A 177 10.88 -2.20 9.48
C VAL A 177 12.06 -1.27 9.77
N PHE A 178 11.96 -0.41 10.79
CA PHE A 178 13.03 0.49 11.22
C PHE A 178 14.21 -0.25 11.89
N CYS A 179 14.03 -1.52 12.26
CA CYS A 179 15.08 -2.33 12.86
C CYS A 179 16.03 -2.98 11.83
N ASN A 180 15.80 -2.79 10.52
CA ASN A 180 16.65 -3.29 9.43
C ASN A 180 16.91 -4.81 9.46
N PHE A 181 15.88 -5.61 9.74
CA PHE A 181 15.99 -7.06 9.66
C PHE A 181 16.14 -7.56 8.22
N LYS A 182 16.89 -8.64 8.00
CA LYS A 182 17.08 -9.26 6.67
C LYS A 182 15.79 -9.75 5.99
N ASN A 183 14.79 -10.14 6.78
CA ASN A 183 13.46 -10.54 6.28
C ASN A 183 12.39 -9.69 6.95
N PRO A 184 12.20 -8.45 6.48
CA PRO A 184 11.38 -7.47 7.19
C PRO A 184 9.91 -7.91 7.27
N VAL A 185 9.36 -8.55 6.23
CA VAL A 185 7.98 -9.04 6.21
C VAL A 185 7.73 -10.09 7.29
N PHE A 186 8.66 -11.02 7.49
CA PHE A 186 8.55 -12.02 8.55
C PHE A 186 8.45 -11.36 9.92
N TYR A 187 9.31 -10.38 10.23
CA TYR A 187 9.30 -9.70 11.53
C TYR A 187 8.05 -8.83 11.73
N VAL A 188 7.56 -8.18 10.68
CA VAL A 188 6.29 -7.44 10.72
C VAL A 188 5.14 -8.37 11.16
N ILE A 189 5.04 -9.55 10.55
CA ILE A 189 3.99 -10.53 10.85
C ILE A 189 4.22 -11.22 12.20
N PHE A 190 5.47 -11.58 12.52
CA PHE A 190 5.84 -12.20 13.78
C PHE A 190 5.51 -11.30 14.97
N ILE A 191 5.95 -10.04 14.96
CA ILE A 191 5.72 -9.09 16.05
C ILE A 191 4.22 -8.79 16.18
N ARG A 192 3.52 -8.57 15.07
CA ARG A 192 2.06 -8.44 15.05
C ARG A 192 1.39 -9.60 15.78
N THR A 193 1.75 -10.83 15.42
CA THR A 193 1.14 -12.05 15.95
C THR A 193 1.51 -12.28 17.41
N ALA A 194 2.76 -12.03 17.80
CA ALA A 194 3.23 -12.17 19.18
C ALA A 194 2.50 -11.22 20.12
N ILE A 195 2.38 -9.94 19.74
CA ILE A 195 1.63 -8.94 20.52
C ILE A 195 0.15 -9.32 20.58
N GLN A 196 -0.43 -9.75 19.46
CA GLN A 196 -1.83 -10.18 19.40
C GLN A 196 -2.11 -11.32 20.38
N LEU A 197 -1.24 -12.34 20.43
CA LEU A 197 -1.37 -13.48 21.34
C LEU A 197 -1.17 -13.06 22.80
N PHE A 198 -0.19 -12.20 23.07
CA PHE A 198 0.05 -11.68 24.42
C PHE A 198 -1.16 -10.90 24.94
N VAL A 199 -1.70 -9.98 24.14
CA VAL A 199 -2.90 -9.19 24.49
C VAL A 199 -4.15 -10.06 24.59
N ALA A 200 -4.16 -11.26 23.99
CA ALA A 200 -5.28 -12.20 24.09
C ALA A 200 -5.33 -12.98 25.40
N ILE A 201 -4.23 -13.07 26.17
CA ILE A 201 -4.17 -13.83 27.43
C ILE A 201 -5.28 -13.44 28.42
N PRO A 202 -5.53 -12.14 28.70
CA PRO A 202 -6.63 -11.72 29.57
C PRO A 202 -8.02 -12.11 29.04
N PHE A 203 -8.20 -12.18 27.72
CA PHE A 203 -9.47 -12.60 27.12
C PHE A 203 -9.70 -14.09 27.33
N PHE A 204 -8.67 -14.92 27.17
CA PHE A 204 -8.77 -16.35 27.49
C PHE A 204 -9.15 -16.55 28.97
N ALA A 205 -8.45 -15.86 29.88
CA ALA A 205 -8.76 -15.93 31.31
C ALA A 205 -10.20 -15.48 31.61
N SER A 206 -10.67 -14.41 30.95
CA SER A 206 -12.04 -13.92 31.10
C SER A 206 -13.09 -14.88 30.52
N ASN A 207 -12.80 -15.55 29.41
CA ASN A 207 -13.74 -16.45 28.72
C ASN A 207 -13.94 -17.76 29.49
N TYR A 208 -12.95 -18.18 30.29
CA TYR A 208 -13.07 -19.32 31.20
C TYR A 208 -13.55 -18.96 32.61
N LYS A 209 -13.63 -17.66 32.95
CA LYS A 209 -14.00 -17.23 34.30
C LYS A 209 -15.45 -17.60 34.62
N GLY A 210 -15.66 -18.22 35.78
CA GLY A 210 -17.00 -18.52 36.29
C GLY A 210 -17.64 -19.80 35.74
N SER A 211 -16.86 -20.67 35.09
CA SER A 211 -17.29 -22.02 34.72
C SER A 211 -16.37 -23.07 35.36
N SER A 212 -16.95 -24.12 35.93
CA SER A 212 -16.21 -25.27 36.47
C SER A 212 -15.77 -26.25 35.37
N ALA A 213 -16.50 -26.30 34.26
CA ALA A 213 -16.18 -27.10 33.08
C ALA A 213 -15.79 -26.23 31.89
N LYS A 214 -14.89 -26.73 31.04
CA LYS A 214 -14.39 -26.02 29.87
C LYS A 214 -14.97 -26.52 28.55
N TRP A 215 -15.79 -27.58 28.59
CA TRP A 215 -16.31 -28.25 27.41
C TRP A 215 -17.68 -28.83 27.68
N ASP A 216 -18.64 -28.49 26.82
CA ASP A 216 -19.92 -29.16 26.71
C ASP A 216 -20.16 -29.61 25.26
N LYS A 217 -20.41 -30.92 25.09
CA LYS A 217 -20.62 -31.54 23.78
C LYS A 217 -21.88 -31.02 23.08
N ARG A 218 -22.93 -30.67 23.83
CA ARG A 218 -24.20 -30.16 23.29
C ARG A 218 -23.99 -28.80 22.64
N TYR A 219 -23.34 -27.88 23.35
CA TYR A 219 -23.05 -26.53 22.85
C TYR A 219 -22.08 -26.54 21.66
N THR A 220 -21.02 -27.35 21.73
CA THR A 220 -20.05 -27.46 20.63
C THR A 220 -20.69 -28.06 19.37
N ALA A 221 -21.54 -29.09 19.51
CA ALA A 221 -22.28 -29.67 18.39
C ALA A 221 -23.29 -28.68 17.79
N GLU A 222 -23.99 -27.89 18.62
CA GLU A 222 -24.90 -26.84 18.17
C GLU A 222 -24.16 -25.77 17.36
N ALA A 223 -23.02 -25.28 17.87
CA ALA A 223 -22.20 -24.29 17.19
C ALA A 223 -21.68 -24.79 15.83
N LEU A 224 -21.23 -26.05 15.73
CA LEU A 224 -20.77 -26.62 14.47
C LEU A 224 -21.91 -26.77 13.45
N LYS A 225 -23.08 -27.27 13.89
CA LYS A 225 -24.27 -27.40 13.04
C LYS A 225 -24.76 -26.05 12.52
N PHE A 226 -24.58 -24.99 13.30
CA PHE A 226 -24.93 -23.64 12.90
C PHE A 226 -23.92 -23.01 11.94
N ASN A 227 -22.62 -23.09 12.24
CA ASN A 227 -21.60 -22.33 11.52
C ASN A 227 -21.10 -23.00 10.23
N ILE A 228 -21.06 -24.34 10.16
CA ILE A 228 -20.60 -25.05 8.95
C ILE A 228 -21.46 -24.71 7.71
N PRO A 229 -22.80 -24.73 7.77
CA PRO A 229 -23.65 -24.36 6.63
C PRO A 229 -23.52 -22.88 6.21
N LEU A 230 -23.04 -22.01 7.10
CA LEU A 230 -22.80 -20.58 6.84
C LEU A 230 -21.42 -20.30 6.23
N MET A 231 -20.50 -21.27 6.25
CA MET A 231 -19.16 -21.09 5.71
C MET A 231 -19.14 -20.66 4.23
N PRO A 232 -19.94 -21.24 3.30
CA PRO A 232 -19.98 -20.79 1.91
C PRO A 232 -20.38 -19.32 1.77
N TYR A 233 -21.29 -18.84 2.61
CA TYR A 233 -21.68 -17.43 2.65
C TYR A 233 -20.49 -16.55 3.03
N TYR A 234 -19.82 -16.84 4.14
CA TYR A 234 -18.66 -16.05 4.59
C TYR A 234 -17.52 -16.06 3.57
N LEU A 235 -17.21 -17.22 3.00
CA LEU A 235 -16.16 -17.36 1.99
C LEU A 235 -16.49 -16.57 0.72
N SER A 236 -17.74 -16.60 0.24
CA SER A 236 -18.13 -15.84 -0.96
C SER A 236 -17.89 -14.33 -0.82
N MET A 237 -18.18 -13.77 0.36
CA MET A 237 -17.97 -12.36 0.66
C MET A 237 -16.48 -11.99 0.73
N VAL A 238 -15.65 -12.84 1.33
CA VAL A 238 -14.20 -12.58 1.43
C VAL A 238 -13.52 -12.77 0.07
N LEU A 239 -13.87 -13.81 -0.67
CA LEU A 239 -13.34 -14.06 -2.01
C LEU A 239 -13.64 -12.91 -2.97
N LEU A 240 -14.86 -12.33 -2.93
CA LEU A 240 -15.18 -11.17 -3.76
C LEU A 240 -14.28 -9.95 -3.47
N ASN A 241 -13.76 -9.81 -2.24
CA ASN A 241 -12.91 -8.67 -1.86
C ASN A 241 -11.40 -8.93 -2.06
N HIS A 242 -10.98 -10.19 -2.14
CA HIS A 242 -9.55 -10.55 -2.13
C HIS A 242 -9.09 -11.39 -3.32
N SER A 243 -10.00 -12.00 -4.09
CA SER A 243 -9.63 -12.87 -5.20
C SER A 243 -8.84 -12.13 -6.29
N ASP A 244 -9.21 -10.88 -6.62
CA ASP A 244 -8.44 -10.02 -7.54
C ASP A 244 -6.94 -10.04 -7.22
N ARG A 245 -6.57 -9.74 -5.97
CA ARG A 245 -5.18 -9.64 -5.52
C ARG A 245 -4.46 -10.98 -5.62
N LEU A 246 -5.11 -12.06 -5.20
CA LEU A 246 -4.54 -13.41 -5.26
C LEU A 246 -4.32 -13.85 -6.72
N MET A 247 -5.25 -13.51 -7.62
CA MET A 247 -5.12 -13.83 -9.05
C MET A 247 -4.03 -13.00 -9.71
N ILE A 248 -3.92 -11.70 -9.40
CA ILE A 248 -2.81 -10.85 -9.87
C ILE A 248 -1.49 -11.45 -9.38
N GLN A 249 -1.39 -11.80 -8.09
CA GLN A 249 -0.17 -12.39 -7.53
C GLN A 249 0.23 -13.65 -8.30
N LYS A 250 -0.71 -14.56 -8.56
CA LYS A 250 -0.46 -15.81 -9.29
C LYS A 250 -0.13 -15.64 -10.77
N MET A 251 -0.69 -14.62 -11.42
CA MET A 251 -0.59 -14.45 -12.88
C MET A 251 0.50 -13.46 -13.29
N LYS A 252 0.81 -12.49 -12.42
CA LYS A 252 1.67 -11.33 -12.73
C LYS A 252 2.74 -11.06 -11.66
N GLY A 253 2.67 -11.71 -10.50
CA GLY A 253 3.68 -11.59 -9.44
C GLY A 253 3.29 -10.65 -8.30
N TYR A 254 4.15 -10.58 -7.28
CA TYR A 254 3.87 -9.84 -6.05
C TYR A 254 3.92 -8.32 -6.23
N GLU A 255 4.72 -7.84 -7.17
CA GLU A 255 4.91 -6.42 -7.44
C GLU A 255 3.62 -5.79 -7.97
N GLU A 256 3.00 -6.36 -9.01
CA GLU A 256 1.70 -5.90 -9.52
C GLU A 256 0.59 -6.06 -8.47
N ALA A 257 0.61 -7.14 -7.68
CA ALA A 257 -0.34 -7.34 -6.60
C ALA A 257 -0.21 -6.26 -5.51
N ALA A 258 1.00 -5.78 -5.25
CA ALA A 258 1.28 -4.67 -4.33
C ALA A 258 0.70 -3.35 -4.87
N VAL A 259 0.93 -3.05 -6.16
CA VAL A 259 0.38 -1.85 -6.83
C VAL A 259 -1.15 -1.85 -6.79
N TYR A 260 -1.79 -2.98 -7.13
CA TYR A 260 -3.23 -3.14 -7.00
C TYR A 260 -3.71 -2.97 -5.55
N SER A 261 -2.97 -3.51 -4.58
CA SER A 261 -3.32 -3.41 -3.16
C SER A 261 -3.30 -1.97 -2.65
N VAL A 262 -2.33 -1.16 -3.09
CA VAL A 262 -2.30 0.28 -2.76
C VAL A 262 -3.51 0.99 -3.38
N ALA A 263 -3.81 0.75 -4.66
CA ALA A 263 -4.99 1.32 -5.32
C ALA A 263 -6.29 0.96 -4.58
N TYR A 264 -6.46 -0.31 -4.22
CA TYR A 264 -7.63 -0.81 -3.51
C TYR A 264 -7.76 -0.21 -2.12
N SER A 265 -6.67 -0.16 -1.35
CA SER A 265 -6.67 0.41 0.00
C SER A 265 -6.96 1.90 0.02
N VAL A 266 -6.46 2.66 -0.95
CA VAL A 266 -6.84 4.06 -1.16
C VAL A 266 -8.31 4.13 -1.50
N SER A 267 -8.78 3.46 -2.56
CA SER A 267 -10.17 3.51 -3.03
C SER A 267 -11.23 3.14 -1.97
N MET A 268 -10.86 2.32 -0.99
CA MET A 268 -11.75 1.93 0.10
C MET A 268 -11.85 2.97 1.22
N MET A 269 -11.20 4.14 1.12
CA MET A 269 -11.31 5.23 2.09
C MET A 269 -12.74 5.75 2.22
N VAL A 270 -13.43 5.95 1.10
CA VAL A 270 -14.82 6.43 1.09
C VAL A 270 -15.80 5.36 1.63
N PHE A 271 -15.41 4.08 1.65
CA PHE A 271 -16.22 3.03 2.24
C PHE A 271 -16.45 3.22 3.74
N VAL A 272 -15.56 3.93 4.45
CA VAL A 272 -15.77 4.32 5.85
C VAL A 272 -16.96 5.26 6.00
N VAL A 273 -17.06 6.26 5.12
CA VAL A 273 -18.17 7.22 5.07
C VAL A 273 -19.46 6.49 4.71
N SER A 274 -19.42 5.66 3.65
CA SER A 274 -20.56 4.83 3.22
C SER A 274 -21.09 3.97 4.37
N GLY A 275 -20.20 3.25 5.07
CA GLY A 275 -20.57 2.43 6.22
C GLY A 275 -21.21 3.22 7.35
N ALA A 276 -20.66 4.38 7.73
CA ALA A 276 -21.23 5.22 8.78
C ALA A 276 -22.66 5.69 8.45
N ILE A 277 -22.90 6.06 7.19
CA ILE A 277 -24.24 6.40 6.70
C ILE A 277 -25.15 5.16 6.74
N ASN A 278 -24.66 4.02 6.29
CA ASN A 278 -25.42 2.76 6.25
C ASN A 278 -25.94 2.35 7.64
N LEU A 279 -25.11 2.43 8.70
CA LEU A 279 -25.56 2.11 10.06
C LEU A 279 -26.80 2.93 10.47
N SER A 280 -26.84 4.21 10.11
CA SER A 280 -27.98 5.07 10.42
C SER A 280 -29.20 4.77 9.54
N LEU A 281 -28.99 4.51 8.26
CA LEU A 281 -30.06 4.23 7.30
C LEU A 281 -30.67 2.84 7.50
N GLN A 282 -29.89 1.86 7.93
CA GLN A 282 -30.38 0.50 8.20
C GLN A 282 -31.46 0.52 9.28
N ALA A 283 -31.16 1.12 10.44
CA ALA A 283 -32.13 1.19 11.54
C ALA A 283 -33.39 1.99 11.16
N TRP A 284 -33.23 3.06 10.37
CA TRP A 284 -34.34 3.84 9.85
C TRP A 284 -35.18 3.03 8.85
N MET A 285 -34.54 2.33 7.91
CA MET A 285 -35.19 1.53 6.87
C MET A 285 -36.07 0.44 7.50
N LEU A 286 -35.56 -0.30 8.49
CA LEU A 286 -36.30 -1.35 9.18
C LEU A 286 -37.58 -0.80 9.85
N LYS A 287 -37.52 0.38 10.47
CA LYS A 287 -38.70 1.04 11.07
C LYS A 287 -39.68 1.50 10.00
N ALA A 288 -39.16 2.11 8.94
CA ALA A 288 -39.96 2.66 7.85
C ALA A 288 -40.72 1.59 7.05
N LEU A 289 -40.14 0.39 6.90
CA LEU A 289 -40.78 -0.78 6.31
C LEU A 289 -41.86 -1.35 7.25
N LYS A 290 -41.61 -1.39 8.55
CA LYS A 290 -42.58 -1.85 9.56
C LYS A 290 -43.82 -0.96 9.64
N GLU A 291 -43.66 0.35 9.46
CA GLU A 291 -44.77 1.31 9.46
C GLU A 291 -45.70 1.15 8.25
N ASN A 292 -45.22 0.57 7.14
CA ASN A 292 -45.95 0.32 5.89
C ASN A 292 -46.79 1.52 5.36
N ASP A 293 -46.40 2.75 5.68
CA ASP A 293 -47.07 3.97 5.20
C ASP A 293 -46.52 4.36 3.83
N ASN A 294 -47.31 4.08 2.78
CA ASN A 294 -46.98 4.34 1.38
C ASN A 294 -47.31 5.79 0.92
N ARG A 295 -47.77 6.68 1.82
CA ARG A 295 -48.19 8.04 1.42
C ARG A 295 -47.08 9.09 1.48
N LYS A 296 -45.95 8.79 2.11
CA LYS A 296 -44.87 9.75 2.36
C LYS A 296 -43.65 9.34 1.56
N ASP A 297 -43.09 10.23 0.75
CA ASP A 297 -41.78 10.02 0.14
C ASP A 297 -40.70 9.87 1.22
N LYS A 298 -40.05 8.69 1.23
CA LYS A 298 -38.99 8.32 2.17
C LYS A 298 -37.60 8.34 1.49
N SER A 299 -37.53 8.56 0.18
CA SER A 299 -36.31 8.49 -0.63
C SER A 299 -35.26 9.55 -0.28
N ARG A 300 -35.69 10.64 0.35
CA ARG A 300 -34.85 11.81 0.66
C ARG A 300 -33.58 11.47 1.43
N MET A 301 -33.65 10.56 2.41
CA MET A 301 -32.49 10.18 3.21
C MET A 301 -31.47 9.37 2.41
N ILE A 302 -31.95 8.45 1.56
CA ILE A 302 -31.10 7.66 0.68
C ILE A 302 -30.49 8.54 -0.42
N LYS A 303 -31.24 9.48 -0.99
CA LYS A 303 -30.71 10.48 -1.93
C LYS A 303 -29.59 11.29 -1.33
N ALA A 304 -29.79 11.82 -0.12
CA ALA A 304 -28.78 12.61 0.58
C ALA A 304 -27.51 11.80 0.85
N GLY A 305 -27.64 10.53 1.26
CA GLY A 305 -26.49 9.65 1.43
C GLY A 305 -25.81 9.30 0.10
N THR A 306 -26.57 9.06 -0.97
CA THR A 306 -26.02 8.81 -2.33
C THR A 306 -25.17 9.98 -2.79
N VAL A 307 -25.69 11.21 -2.69
CA VAL A 307 -24.95 12.45 -3.03
C VAL A 307 -23.72 12.61 -2.15
N THR A 308 -23.83 12.31 -0.86
CA THR A 308 -22.69 12.43 0.07
C THR A 308 -21.56 11.46 -0.31
N VAL A 309 -21.89 10.18 -0.56
CA VAL A 309 -20.88 9.18 -0.97
C VAL A 309 -20.29 9.53 -2.33
N ALA A 310 -21.11 9.94 -3.30
CA ALA A 310 -20.64 10.35 -4.62
C ALA A 310 -19.74 11.61 -4.55
N PHE A 311 -20.04 12.56 -3.67
CA PHE A 311 -19.20 13.74 -3.45
C PHE A 311 -17.80 13.38 -2.94
N PHE A 312 -17.71 12.54 -1.91
CA PHE A 312 -16.39 12.11 -1.41
C PHE A 312 -15.65 11.23 -2.42
N SER A 313 -16.38 10.38 -3.14
CA SER A 313 -15.83 9.56 -4.24
C SER A 313 -15.26 10.44 -5.35
N ALA A 314 -15.94 11.53 -5.71
CA ALA A 314 -15.46 12.50 -6.69
C ALA A 314 -14.16 13.18 -6.23
N LEU A 315 -14.09 13.62 -4.97
CA LEU A 315 -12.87 14.20 -4.40
C LEU A 315 -11.71 13.20 -4.40
N GLU A 316 -11.97 11.95 -4.02
CA GLU A 316 -10.97 10.89 -4.02
C GLU A 316 -10.45 10.57 -5.43
N MET A 317 -11.34 10.43 -6.43
CA MET A 317 -10.92 10.21 -7.82
C MET A 317 -10.05 11.36 -8.34
N ILE A 318 -10.37 12.60 -7.96
CA ILE A 318 -9.58 13.77 -8.34
C ILE A 318 -8.25 13.79 -7.58
N LEU A 319 -8.22 13.47 -6.29
CA LEU A 319 -7.00 13.50 -5.46
C LEU A 319 -6.21 12.18 -5.50
N ALA A 320 -6.54 11.26 -6.41
CA ALA A 320 -5.95 9.92 -6.45
C ALA A 320 -4.41 9.92 -6.57
N PRO A 321 -3.75 10.69 -7.48
CA PRO A 321 -2.29 10.78 -7.53
C PRO A 321 -1.65 11.22 -6.21
N GLU A 322 -2.21 12.20 -5.53
CA GLU A 322 -1.68 12.72 -4.27
C GLU A 322 -1.90 11.71 -3.15
N LEU A 323 -3.08 11.08 -3.08
CA LEU A 323 -3.37 10.00 -2.14
C LEU A 323 -2.40 8.82 -2.32
N ILE A 324 -2.15 8.41 -3.56
CA ILE A 324 -1.20 7.33 -3.86
C ILE A 324 0.24 7.75 -3.52
N ALA A 325 0.66 8.96 -3.90
CA ALA A 325 2.00 9.46 -3.58
C ALA A 325 2.25 9.51 -2.06
N VAL A 326 1.22 9.84 -1.29
CA VAL A 326 1.31 10.00 0.17
C VAL A 326 1.23 8.67 0.88
N PHE A 327 0.33 7.77 0.48
CA PHE A 327 0.10 6.51 1.18
C PHE A 327 0.88 5.34 0.60
N GLY A 328 1.16 5.34 -0.69
CA GLY A 328 2.00 4.35 -1.37
C GLY A 328 3.46 4.80 -1.46
N GLY A 329 3.71 6.08 -1.74
CA GLY A 329 5.04 6.54 -2.14
C GLY A 329 5.22 6.51 -3.66
N LYS A 330 6.36 7.04 -4.15
CA LYS A 330 6.61 7.28 -5.58
C LYS A 330 6.56 5.99 -6.43
N LYS A 331 7.07 4.87 -5.89
CA LYS A 331 7.07 3.56 -6.56
C LYS A 331 5.70 2.93 -6.82
N TYR A 332 4.62 3.52 -6.30
CA TYR A 332 3.24 3.04 -6.53
C TYR A 332 2.41 4.00 -7.38
N THR A 333 3.00 5.01 -8.01
CA THR A 333 2.28 6.04 -8.80
C THR A 333 1.38 5.44 -9.90
N GLU A 334 1.76 4.31 -10.49
CA GLU A 334 0.95 3.59 -11.48
C GLU A 334 -0.37 3.02 -10.93
N ALA A 335 -0.50 2.90 -9.61
CA ALA A 335 -1.75 2.47 -8.95
C ALA A 335 -2.92 3.43 -9.24
N VAL A 336 -2.63 4.69 -9.61
CA VAL A 336 -3.64 5.72 -9.88
C VAL A 336 -4.67 5.28 -10.93
N TRP A 337 -4.26 4.49 -11.92
CA TRP A 337 -5.12 4.07 -13.03
C TRP A 337 -6.24 3.11 -12.60
N VAL A 338 -6.08 2.45 -11.46
CA VAL A 338 -7.05 1.48 -10.93
C VAL A 338 -7.99 2.12 -9.91
N VAL A 339 -7.66 3.31 -9.39
CA VAL A 339 -8.47 4.01 -8.38
C VAL A 339 -9.88 4.36 -8.90
N PRO A 340 -10.06 4.98 -10.09
CA PRO A 340 -11.40 5.33 -10.57
C PRO A 340 -12.42 4.18 -10.59
N PRO A 341 -12.17 3.03 -11.24
CA PRO A 341 -13.15 1.93 -11.27
C PRO A 341 -13.42 1.37 -9.87
N LEU A 342 -12.42 1.31 -8.98
CA LEU A 342 -12.60 0.85 -7.60
C LEU A 342 -13.40 1.82 -6.74
N VAL A 343 -13.23 3.13 -6.91
CA VAL A 343 -14.04 4.14 -6.22
C VAL A 343 -15.50 4.07 -6.69
N ILE A 344 -15.76 3.80 -7.96
CA ILE A 344 -17.12 3.53 -8.45
C ILE A 344 -17.73 2.31 -7.75
N CYS A 345 -16.95 1.27 -7.45
CA CYS A 345 -17.42 0.14 -6.67
C CYS A 345 -17.98 0.59 -5.32
N VAL A 346 -17.37 1.56 -4.64
CA VAL A 346 -17.85 2.08 -3.34
C VAL A 346 -19.22 2.77 -3.45
N ILE A 347 -19.46 3.51 -4.54
CA ILE A 347 -20.78 4.11 -4.83
C ILE A 347 -21.82 3.02 -5.06
N VAL A 348 -21.49 2.03 -5.89
CA VAL A 348 -22.35 0.87 -6.18
C VAL A 348 -22.65 0.09 -4.89
N MET A 349 -21.64 -0.09 -4.04
CA MET A 349 -21.76 -0.69 -2.71
C MET A 349 -22.74 0.06 -1.83
N TYR A 350 -22.63 1.37 -1.76
CA TYR A 350 -23.56 2.18 -0.99
C TYR A 350 -25.02 1.98 -1.44
N ILE A 351 -25.26 1.97 -2.75
CA ILE A 351 -26.60 1.81 -3.34
C ILE A 351 -27.13 0.40 -3.03
N TYR A 352 -26.39 -0.66 -3.38
CA TYR A 352 -26.88 -2.02 -3.20
C TYR A 352 -27.09 -2.35 -1.72
N GLN A 353 -26.32 -1.77 -0.80
CA GLN A 353 -26.51 -2.00 0.64
C GLN A 353 -27.90 -1.55 1.12
N GLN A 354 -28.51 -0.56 0.47
CA GLN A 354 -29.87 -0.16 0.82
C GLN A 354 -30.90 -1.19 0.37
N TYR A 355 -30.70 -1.81 -0.80
CA TYR A 355 -31.50 -2.96 -1.25
C TYR A 355 -31.32 -4.16 -0.32
N LEU A 356 -30.08 -4.42 0.08
CA LEU A 356 -29.73 -5.49 1.00
C LEU A 356 -30.44 -5.36 2.35
N ASN A 357 -30.56 -4.14 2.89
CA ASN A 357 -31.31 -3.87 4.13
C ASN A 357 -32.80 -4.28 4.01
N VAL A 358 -33.42 -4.07 2.84
CA VAL A 358 -34.81 -4.51 2.58
C VAL A 358 -34.89 -6.04 2.51
N LEU A 359 -33.95 -6.70 1.83
CA LEU A 359 -33.91 -8.15 1.75
C LEU A 359 -33.71 -8.82 3.11
N PHE A 360 -32.89 -8.21 3.98
CA PHE A 360 -32.75 -8.67 5.37
C PHE A 360 -34.05 -8.53 6.16
N TYR A 361 -34.77 -7.42 6.01
CA TYR A 361 -36.08 -7.23 6.64
C TYR A 361 -37.06 -8.35 6.27
N PHE A 362 -37.11 -8.72 4.98
CA PHE A 362 -37.96 -9.81 4.49
C PHE A 362 -37.37 -11.22 4.71
N GLY A 363 -36.24 -11.35 5.39
CA GLY A 363 -35.60 -12.65 5.67
C GLY A 363 -35.12 -13.41 4.43
N LYS A 364 -34.81 -12.72 3.32
CA LYS A 364 -34.44 -13.33 2.01
C LYS A 364 -32.97 -13.75 1.94
N THR A 365 -32.44 -14.35 2.99
CA THR A 365 -31.02 -14.74 3.13
C THR A 365 -30.53 -15.69 2.03
N LYS A 366 -31.40 -16.58 1.54
CA LYS A 366 -31.09 -17.46 0.41
C LYS A 366 -30.73 -16.69 -0.87
N TRP A 367 -31.48 -15.63 -1.19
CA TRP A 367 -31.21 -14.81 -2.38
C TRP A 367 -29.95 -13.95 -2.21
N ILE A 368 -29.71 -13.47 -0.99
CA ILE A 368 -28.47 -12.78 -0.64
C ILE A 368 -27.25 -13.66 -0.90
N LEU A 369 -27.31 -14.93 -0.45
CA LEU A 369 -26.26 -15.91 -0.70
C LEU A 369 -26.04 -16.16 -2.19
N ILE A 370 -27.10 -16.47 -2.94
CA ILE A 370 -27.02 -16.78 -4.38
C ILE A 370 -26.39 -15.62 -5.15
N ALA A 371 -26.83 -14.38 -4.90
CA ALA A 371 -26.29 -13.21 -5.58
C ALA A 371 -24.81 -12.99 -5.27
N SER A 372 -24.42 -13.16 -4.00
CA SER A 372 -23.03 -12.97 -3.55
C SER A 372 -22.09 -14.01 -4.17
N VAL A 373 -22.49 -15.29 -4.16
CA VAL A 373 -21.73 -16.38 -4.78
C VAL A 373 -21.62 -16.18 -6.30
N ALA A 374 -22.73 -15.86 -6.97
CA ALA A 374 -22.73 -15.62 -8.41
C ALA A 374 -21.82 -14.45 -8.80
N SER A 375 -21.79 -13.38 -7.99
CA SER A 375 -20.93 -12.21 -8.22
C SER A 375 -19.45 -12.52 -7.99
N ALA A 376 -19.11 -13.31 -6.96
CA ALA A 376 -17.74 -13.77 -6.73
C ALA A 376 -17.23 -14.65 -7.87
N LEU A 377 -18.07 -15.58 -8.36
CA LEU A 377 -17.72 -16.42 -9.52
C LEU A 377 -17.59 -15.61 -10.81
N CYS A 378 -18.45 -14.61 -11.01
CA CYS A 378 -18.34 -13.67 -12.13
C CYS A 378 -17.00 -12.93 -12.09
N ASN A 379 -16.62 -12.37 -10.94
CA ASN A 379 -15.36 -11.67 -10.74
C ASN A 379 -14.15 -12.58 -11.02
N ILE A 380 -14.10 -13.77 -10.42
CA ILE A 380 -13.02 -14.74 -10.63
C ILE A 380 -12.94 -15.16 -12.11
N GLY A 381 -14.08 -15.45 -12.74
CA GLY A 381 -14.12 -15.83 -14.16
C GLY A 381 -13.62 -14.72 -15.09
N MET A 382 -14.06 -13.49 -14.86
CA MET A 382 -13.60 -12.33 -15.63
C MET A 382 -12.11 -12.05 -15.39
N ASN A 383 -11.63 -12.14 -14.15
CA ASN A 383 -10.21 -11.96 -13.84
C ASN A 383 -9.33 -12.99 -14.54
N ALA A 384 -9.77 -14.25 -14.59
CA ALA A 384 -9.04 -15.32 -15.27
C ALA A 384 -8.87 -15.04 -16.77
N ILE A 385 -9.82 -14.33 -17.39
CA ILE A 385 -9.80 -13.97 -18.81
C ILE A 385 -9.02 -12.66 -19.04
N PHE A 386 -9.28 -11.62 -18.24
CA PHE A 386 -8.81 -10.26 -18.53
C PHE A 386 -7.46 -9.91 -17.89
N ILE A 387 -7.08 -10.45 -16.72
CA ILE A 387 -5.78 -10.16 -16.11
C ILE A 387 -4.61 -10.62 -16.99
N PRO A 388 -4.63 -11.82 -17.61
CA PRO A 388 -3.54 -12.23 -18.50
C PRO A 388 -3.32 -11.25 -19.65
N ALA A 389 -4.41 -10.76 -20.27
CA ALA A 389 -4.39 -9.91 -21.45
C ALA A 389 -4.11 -8.42 -21.17
N PHE A 390 -4.63 -7.89 -20.06
CA PHE A 390 -4.63 -6.45 -19.76
C PHE A 390 -3.89 -6.07 -18.46
N GLY A 391 -3.29 -7.05 -17.78
CA GLY A 391 -2.53 -6.83 -16.53
C GLY A 391 -3.42 -6.59 -15.32
N TYR A 392 -2.80 -6.18 -14.20
CA TYR A 392 -3.52 -5.90 -12.94
C TYR A 392 -4.60 -4.82 -13.05
N THR A 393 -4.49 -3.90 -14.01
CA THR A 393 -5.46 -2.80 -14.19
C THR A 393 -6.87 -3.32 -14.49
N ALA A 394 -6.98 -4.44 -15.21
CA ALA A 394 -8.26 -5.06 -15.52
C ALA A 394 -9.05 -5.47 -14.27
N ALA A 395 -8.35 -5.87 -13.20
CA ALA A 395 -8.99 -6.32 -11.96
C ALA A 395 -9.89 -5.24 -11.34
N GLY A 396 -9.54 -3.95 -11.49
CA GLY A 396 -10.41 -2.87 -11.04
C GLY A 396 -11.75 -2.82 -11.79
N TYR A 397 -11.71 -3.05 -13.11
CA TYR A 397 -12.90 -3.02 -13.96
C TYR A 397 -13.76 -4.28 -13.82
N THR A 398 -13.14 -5.46 -13.70
CA THR A 398 -13.88 -6.72 -13.45
C THR A 398 -14.56 -6.70 -12.08
N SER A 399 -13.94 -6.09 -11.07
CA SER A 399 -14.57 -5.80 -9.78
C SER A 399 -15.76 -4.85 -9.93
N MET A 400 -15.60 -3.74 -10.65
CA MET A 400 -16.71 -2.81 -10.92
C MET A 400 -17.90 -3.50 -11.59
N VAL A 401 -17.66 -4.31 -12.62
CA VAL A 401 -18.71 -5.07 -13.31
C VAL A 401 -19.39 -6.07 -12.37
N SER A 402 -18.63 -6.77 -11.54
CA SER A 402 -19.17 -7.73 -10.57
C SER A 402 -20.02 -7.06 -9.48
N TYR A 403 -19.64 -5.87 -9.03
CA TYR A 403 -20.45 -5.08 -8.11
C TYR A 403 -21.72 -4.51 -8.77
N LEU A 404 -21.65 -4.11 -10.04
CA LEU A 404 -22.84 -3.73 -10.79
C LEU A 404 -23.79 -4.92 -10.95
N PHE A 405 -23.26 -6.10 -11.24
CA PHE A 405 -24.04 -7.33 -11.33
C PHE A 405 -24.78 -7.64 -10.02
N VAL A 406 -24.09 -7.59 -8.86
CA VAL A 406 -24.75 -7.83 -7.57
C VAL A 406 -25.82 -6.78 -7.26
N MET A 407 -25.56 -5.51 -7.59
CA MET A 407 -26.54 -4.42 -7.41
C MET A 407 -27.80 -4.66 -8.26
N SER A 408 -27.63 -4.98 -9.54
CA SER A 408 -28.73 -5.29 -10.45
C SER A 408 -29.53 -6.50 -9.99
N PHE A 409 -28.85 -7.55 -9.52
CA PHE A 409 -29.51 -8.73 -8.96
C PHE A 409 -30.37 -8.36 -7.74
N TYR A 410 -29.81 -7.63 -6.77
CA TYR A 410 -30.56 -7.18 -5.60
C TYR A 410 -31.72 -6.26 -5.94
N PHE A 411 -31.56 -5.36 -6.90
CA PHE A 411 -32.66 -4.51 -7.38
C PHE A 411 -33.84 -5.34 -7.87
N VAL A 412 -33.59 -6.37 -8.70
CA VAL A 412 -34.65 -7.26 -9.21
C VAL A 412 -35.38 -7.99 -8.08
N ILE A 413 -34.63 -8.56 -7.12
CA ILE A 413 -35.24 -9.29 -6.01
C ILE A 413 -36.02 -8.34 -5.09
N VAL A 414 -35.48 -7.17 -4.74
CA VAL A 414 -36.19 -6.18 -3.91
C VAL A 414 -37.48 -5.73 -4.59
N LYS A 415 -37.44 -5.41 -5.89
CA LYS A 415 -38.63 -5.01 -6.64
C LYS A 415 -39.73 -6.10 -6.59
N LYS A 416 -39.33 -7.37 -6.75
CA LYS A 416 -40.24 -8.51 -6.66
C LYS A 416 -40.85 -8.67 -5.27
N GLU A 417 -40.04 -8.62 -4.22
CA GLU A 417 -40.51 -8.83 -2.84
C GLU A 417 -41.33 -7.63 -2.32
N CYS A 418 -40.94 -6.39 -2.64
CA CYS A 418 -41.75 -5.21 -2.31
C CYS A 418 -43.14 -5.30 -2.96
N ARG A 419 -43.24 -5.68 -4.24
CA ARG A 419 -44.53 -5.87 -4.92
C ARG A 419 -45.38 -6.96 -4.26
N ARG A 420 -44.77 -8.05 -3.79
CA ARG A 420 -45.45 -9.14 -3.10
C ARG A 420 -46.05 -8.69 -1.76
N GLU A 421 -45.33 -7.86 -1.03
CA GLU A 421 -45.73 -7.35 0.30
C GLU A 421 -46.56 -6.05 0.22
N GLY A 422 -46.93 -5.60 -0.98
CA GLY A 422 -47.72 -4.37 -1.17
C GLY A 422 -46.98 -3.06 -0.87
N ILE A 423 -45.65 -3.09 -0.87
CA ILE A 423 -44.78 -1.94 -0.64
C ILE A 423 -44.34 -1.35 -1.98
N GLU A 424 -44.56 -0.06 -2.18
CA GLU A 424 -44.08 0.64 -3.37
C GLU A 424 -42.60 0.99 -3.20
N MET A 425 -41.75 0.37 -4.02
CA MET A 425 -40.29 0.55 -3.95
C MET A 425 -39.86 2.01 -4.18
N GLU A 426 -40.57 2.74 -5.05
CA GLU A 426 -40.25 4.12 -5.45
C GLU A 426 -40.32 5.11 -4.29
N ILE A 427 -41.10 4.78 -3.26
CA ILE A 427 -41.21 5.58 -2.02
C ILE A 427 -39.87 5.63 -1.29
N PHE A 428 -39.11 4.54 -1.34
CA PHE A 428 -37.84 4.42 -0.65
C PHE A 428 -36.67 4.75 -1.58
N PHE A 429 -36.78 4.41 -2.86
CA PHE A 429 -35.67 4.47 -3.82
C PHE A 429 -36.01 5.33 -5.04
N ASP A 430 -35.40 6.50 -5.10
CA ASP A 430 -35.38 7.32 -6.31
C ASP A 430 -34.33 6.76 -7.29
N THR A 431 -34.71 5.66 -7.93
CA THR A 431 -33.81 4.88 -8.80
C THR A 431 -33.28 5.72 -9.98
N PRO A 432 -34.09 6.52 -10.70
CA PRO A 432 -33.59 7.39 -11.77
C PRO A 432 -32.52 8.37 -11.27
N PHE A 433 -32.73 9.00 -10.10
CA PHE A 433 -31.74 9.88 -9.51
C PHE A 433 -30.44 9.15 -9.15
N GLN A 434 -30.54 7.97 -8.52
CA GLN A 434 -29.36 7.18 -8.16
C GLN A 434 -28.56 6.74 -9.39
N MET A 435 -29.24 6.33 -10.47
CA MET A 435 -28.59 5.99 -11.73
C MET A 435 -27.95 7.20 -12.41
N ALA A 436 -28.61 8.37 -12.36
CA ALA A 436 -28.02 9.61 -12.87
C ALA A 436 -26.72 9.99 -12.12
N VAL A 437 -26.71 9.85 -10.79
CA VAL A 437 -25.50 10.08 -9.97
C VAL A 437 -24.40 9.07 -10.31
N LEU A 438 -24.74 7.80 -10.50
CA LEU A 438 -23.78 6.76 -10.89
C LEU A 438 -23.19 7.04 -12.28
N LEU A 439 -24.02 7.40 -13.26
CA LEU A 439 -23.57 7.77 -14.62
C LEU A 439 -22.68 9.02 -14.61
N ALA A 440 -23.04 10.05 -13.82
CA ALA A 440 -22.20 11.23 -13.65
C ALA A 440 -20.85 10.88 -13.01
N SER A 441 -20.83 9.96 -12.05
CA SER A 441 -19.60 9.48 -11.41
C SER A 441 -18.73 8.69 -12.38
N LEU A 442 -19.33 7.83 -13.23
CA LEU A 442 -18.64 7.11 -14.30
C LEU A 442 -18.04 8.07 -15.33
N ALA A 443 -18.78 9.10 -15.74
CA ALA A 443 -18.28 10.13 -16.64
C ALA A 443 -17.10 10.91 -16.03
N LEU A 444 -17.17 11.23 -14.73
CA LEU A 444 -16.06 11.83 -14.00
C LEU A 444 -14.84 10.89 -13.93
N ALA A 445 -15.05 9.61 -13.61
CA ALA A 445 -14.00 8.60 -13.58
C ALA A 445 -13.26 8.50 -14.92
N PHE A 446 -14.03 8.42 -16.02
CA PHE A 446 -13.47 8.40 -17.38
C PHE A 446 -12.71 9.69 -17.71
N SER A 447 -13.27 10.84 -17.34
CA SER A 447 -12.60 12.15 -17.54
C SER A 447 -11.27 12.23 -16.80
N MET A 448 -11.22 11.71 -15.57
CA MET A 448 -10.01 11.72 -14.75
C MET A 448 -8.85 10.93 -15.38
N MET A 449 -9.13 9.89 -16.16
CA MET A 449 -8.09 9.14 -16.88
C MET A 449 -7.27 10.03 -17.83
N PHE A 450 -7.86 11.07 -18.40
CA PHE A 450 -7.12 12.01 -19.27
C PHE A 450 -6.47 13.15 -18.48
N LEU A 451 -7.01 13.46 -17.31
CA LEU A 451 -6.64 14.64 -16.54
C LEU A 451 -5.56 14.38 -15.50
N TYR A 452 -5.22 13.12 -15.18
CA TYR A 452 -4.20 12.77 -14.18
C TYR A 452 -2.83 13.41 -14.39
N LYS A 453 -2.46 13.75 -15.63
CA LYS A 453 -1.21 14.46 -15.92
C LYS A 453 -1.29 15.97 -15.67
N THR A 454 -2.49 16.56 -15.65
CA THR A 454 -2.73 18.01 -15.56
C THR A 454 -3.20 18.44 -14.16
N VAL A 455 -2.24 18.65 -13.26
CA VAL A 455 -2.49 18.98 -11.84
C VAL A 455 -3.39 20.19 -11.65
N PHE A 456 -3.13 21.32 -12.33
CA PHE A 456 -3.89 22.56 -12.14
C PHE A 456 -5.38 22.41 -12.48
N LEU A 457 -5.70 21.70 -13.58
CA LEU A 457 -7.08 21.49 -14.01
C LEU A 457 -7.85 20.60 -13.01
N ARG A 458 -7.20 19.54 -12.52
CA ARG A 458 -7.76 18.68 -11.45
C ARG A 458 -8.04 19.47 -10.17
N CYS A 459 -7.09 20.28 -9.70
CA CYS A 459 -7.28 21.11 -8.51
C CYS A 459 -8.41 22.12 -8.70
N GLY A 460 -8.53 22.73 -9.88
CA GLY A 460 -9.67 23.59 -10.24
C GLY A 460 -11.00 22.85 -10.12
N ILE A 461 -11.10 21.64 -10.68
CA ILE A 461 -12.31 20.79 -10.57
C ILE A 461 -12.61 20.44 -9.11
N ALA A 462 -11.60 20.07 -8.31
CA ALA A 462 -11.78 19.76 -6.89
C ALA A 462 -12.34 20.96 -6.11
N VAL A 463 -11.83 22.17 -6.37
CA VAL A 463 -12.32 23.40 -5.74
C VAL A 463 -13.77 23.67 -6.14
N VAL A 464 -14.11 23.56 -7.43
CA VAL A 464 -15.48 23.75 -7.93
C VAL A 464 -16.44 22.75 -7.28
N ILE A 465 -16.10 21.47 -7.24
CA ILE A 465 -16.92 20.43 -6.61
C ILE A 465 -17.08 20.70 -5.11
N THR A 466 -16.01 21.10 -4.42
CA THR A 466 -16.05 21.42 -2.99
C THR A 466 -16.99 22.61 -2.72
N ILE A 467 -16.88 23.68 -3.52
CA ILE A 467 -17.76 24.86 -3.43
C ILE A 467 -19.21 24.45 -3.69
N ALA A 468 -19.49 23.69 -4.75
CA ALA A 468 -20.82 23.20 -5.08
C ALA A 468 -21.40 22.35 -3.93
N GLY A 469 -20.59 21.44 -3.36
CA GLY A 469 -20.96 20.62 -2.20
C GLY A 469 -21.29 21.47 -0.97
N LEU A 470 -20.51 22.51 -0.68
CA LEU A 470 -20.78 23.46 0.40
C LEU A 470 -22.09 24.24 0.17
N PHE A 471 -22.35 24.71 -1.05
CA PHE A 471 -23.61 25.40 -1.39
C PHE A 471 -24.82 24.49 -1.23
N VAL A 472 -24.75 23.23 -1.70
CA VAL A 472 -25.81 22.23 -1.51
C VAL A 472 -25.99 21.92 -0.03
N GLY A 473 -24.92 21.78 0.76
CA GLY A 473 -24.97 21.57 2.21
C GLY A 473 -25.59 22.75 2.97
N ILE A 474 -25.35 23.99 2.52
CA ILE A 474 -25.94 25.21 3.11
C ILE A 474 -27.43 25.32 2.78
N LYS A 475 -27.85 25.10 1.53
CA LYS A 475 -29.28 25.06 1.16
C LYS A 475 -30.00 23.86 1.80
N GLY A 476 -29.28 22.74 1.95
CA GLY A 476 -29.72 21.54 2.66
C GLY A 476 -29.98 21.73 4.16
N LYS A 477 -29.64 22.89 4.75
CA LYS A 477 -30.00 23.24 6.14
C LYS A 477 -31.52 23.29 6.39
N GLN A 478 -32.35 23.32 5.34
CA GLN A 478 -33.81 23.21 5.43
C GLN A 478 -34.34 21.76 5.43
N ILE A 479 -33.47 20.75 5.26
CA ILE A 479 -33.87 19.38 4.82
C ILE A 479 -33.98 18.35 5.96
N MET A 480 -33.41 18.59 7.15
CA MET A 480 -33.53 17.67 8.30
C MET A 480 -34.45 18.23 9.40
N PRO A 481 -35.73 17.81 9.46
CA PRO A 481 -36.65 18.20 10.53
C PRO A 481 -36.42 17.45 11.86
N TYR A 482 -35.56 16.43 11.92
CA TYR A 482 -35.34 15.64 13.15
C TYR A 482 -34.13 16.12 13.98
N LYS A 483 -34.43 16.65 15.18
CA LYS A 483 -33.51 17.12 16.25
C LYS A 483 -32.20 17.80 15.80
N ARG A 484 -32.34 19.07 15.42
CA ARG A 484 -31.36 20.11 15.04
C ARG A 484 -30.06 20.29 15.87
N LYS A 485 -29.78 19.53 16.94
CA LYS A 485 -28.69 19.83 17.90
C LYS A 485 -27.57 18.79 18.07
N LYS A 486 -27.70 17.55 17.58
CA LYS A 486 -26.70 16.48 17.87
C LYS A 486 -25.89 15.94 16.67
N VAL A 487 -26.35 16.10 15.42
CA VAL A 487 -25.66 15.55 14.22
C VAL A 487 -24.62 16.51 13.62
N ARG A 488 -24.74 17.82 13.89
CA ARG A 488 -23.84 18.89 13.40
C ARG A 488 -22.35 18.69 13.70
N PRO A 489 -21.91 18.39 14.94
CA PRO A 489 -20.49 18.30 15.22
C PRO A 489 -19.88 17.06 14.56
N VAL A 490 -20.58 15.94 14.49
CA VAL A 490 -20.03 14.68 13.95
C VAL A 490 -19.73 14.79 12.45
N CYS A 491 -20.66 15.32 11.63
CA CYS A 491 -20.42 15.50 10.20
C CYS A 491 -19.34 16.56 9.92
N ILE A 492 -19.29 17.65 10.69
CA ILE A 492 -18.28 18.70 10.53
C ILE A 492 -16.90 18.18 10.96
N THR A 493 -16.82 17.42 12.05
CA THR A 493 -15.58 16.79 12.51
C THR A 493 -15.11 15.72 11.53
N LEU A 494 -16.01 14.90 10.96
CA LEU A 494 -15.67 13.95 9.90
C LEU A 494 -15.17 14.64 8.64
N LEU A 495 -15.85 15.70 8.18
CA LEU A 495 -15.41 16.53 7.05
C LEU A 495 -14.06 17.21 7.33
N ALA A 496 -13.84 17.71 8.54
CA ALA A 496 -12.58 18.34 8.92
C ALA A 496 -11.43 17.33 9.06
N VAL A 497 -11.70 16.12 9.56
CA VAL A 497 -10.72 15.03 9.65
C VAL A 497 -10.40 14.50 8.25
N LEU A 498 -11.40 14.27 7.39
CA LEU A 498 -11.17 13.90 6.00
C LEU A 498 -10.44 15.00 5.22
N ALA A 499 -10.80 16.26 5.40
CA ALA A 499 -10.07 17.37 4.79
C ALA A 499 -8.64 17.47 5.33
N ALA A 500 -8.40 17.28 6.63
CA ALA A 500 -7.05 17.27 7.18
C ALA A 500 -6.22 16.10 6.62
N VAL A 501 -6.82 14.90 6.49
CA VAL A 501 -6.17 13.71 5.93
C VAL A 501 -5.92 13.86 4.42
N LEU A 502 -6.82 14.51 3.69
CA LEU A 502 -6.71 14.74 2.24
C LEU A 502 -5.79 15.91 1.89
N PHE A 503 -5.79 17.00 2.66
CA PHE A 503 -5.06 18.23 2.32
C PHE A 503 -3.68 18.35 2.99
N CYS A 504 -3.47 17.87 4.22
CA CYS A 504 -2.20 18.03 4.92
C CYS A 504 -1.00 17.42 4.15
N PRO A 505 -1.13 16.25 3.50
CA PRO A 505 -0.05 15.66 2.72
C PRO A 505 0.19 16.33 1.36
N THR A 506 -0.85 16.94 0.77
CA THR A 506 -0.73 17.63 -0.52
C THR A 506 0.23 18.82 -0.43
N ALA A 507 0.22 19.58 0.68
CA ALA A 507 1.06 20.76 0.86
C ALA A 507 2.57 20.45 0.81
N ALA A 508 3.02 19.35 1.44
CA ALA A 508 4.42 18.93 1.42
C ALA A 508 4.86 18.44 0.02
N PHE A 509 4.00 17.67 -0.67
CA PHE A 509 4.25 17.25 -2.05
C PHE A 509 4.30 18.43 -3.03
N PHE A 510 3.42 19.43 -2.86
CA PHE A 510 3.43 20.66 -3.63
C PHE A 510 4.72 21.45 -3.41
N GLN A 511 5.23 21.51 -2.18
CA GLN A 511 6.49 22.19 -1.89
C GLN A 511 7.67 21.50 -2.59
N GLU A 512 7.76 20.17 -2.55
CA GLU A 512 8.82 19.42 -3.26
C GLU A 512 8.75 19.60 -4.79
N LYS A 513 7.57 19.44 -5.41
CA LYS A 513 7.38 19.65 -6.86
C LYS A 513 7.59 21.11 -7.28
N TYR A 514 7.22 22.07 -6.43
CA TYR A 514 7.42 23.49 -6.68
C TYR A 514 8.91 23.87 -6.64
N GLU A 515 9.67 23.33 -5.69
CA GLU A 515 11.12 23.52 -5.64
C GLU A 515 11.82 22.83 -6.82
N MET A 516 11.43 21.60 -7.19
CA MET A 516 11.95 20.93 -8.39
C MET A 516 11.66 21.70 -9.69
N GLY A 517 10.50 22.36 -9.78
CA GLY A 517 10.11 23.17 -10.94
C GLY A 517 10.91 24.48 -11.10
N LYS A 518 11.65 24.92 -10.08
CA LYS A 518 12.53 26.09 -10.14
C LYS A 518 13.95 25.76 -10.58
N CYS A 519 14.35 24.49 -10.54
CA CYS A 519 15.71 24.10 -10.88
C CYS A 519 15.95 24.20 -12.40
N PRO A 520 17.14 24.71 -12.81
CA PRO A 520 17.50 24.79 -14.21
C PRO A 520 17.50 23.38 -14.85
N SER A 521 16.81 23.27 -15.98
CA SER A 521 16.81 22.07 -16.81
C SER A 521 17.97 22.15 -17.82
N LEU A 522 18.78 21.10 -17.88
CA LEU A 522 19.87 20.96 -18.83
C LEU A 522 19.50 19.92 -19.90
N TYR A 523 19.96 20.18 -21.12
CA TYR A 523 19.90 19.29 -22.27
C TYR A 523 21.32 19.02 -22.71
N ALA A 524 21.58 17.80 -23.20
CA ALA A 524 22.91 17.41 -23.63
C ALA A 524 23.31 18.20 -24.87
N ASP A 525 24.47 18.83 -24.83
CA ASP A 525 25.08 19.50 -25.99
C ASP A 525 25.64 18.47 -26.98
N LYS A 526 26.08 17.32 -26.47
CA LYS A 526 26.61 16.20 -27.25
C LYS A 526 26.18 14.88 -26.62
N VAL A 527 25.96 13.87 -27.46
CA VAL A 527 25.67 12.50 -27.06
C VAL A 527 26.63 11.58 -27.80
N TYR A 528 27.39 10.77 -27.06
CA TYR A 528 28.29 9.77 -27.58
C TYR A 528 27.69 8.38 -27.39
N ALA A 529 27.72 7.53 -28.42
CA ALA A 529 27.39 6.12 -28.26
C ALA A 529 28.55 5.39 -27.55
N ILE A 530 28.24 4.43 -26.68
CA ILE A 530 29.27 3.57 -26.10
C ILE A 530 29.78 2.59 -27.17
N PRO A 531 31.12 2.48 -27.37
CA PRO A 531 31.67 1.58 -28.37
C PRO A 531 31.38 0.12 -28.02
N GLY A 532 31.14 -0.68 -29.06
CA GLY A 532 30.96 -2.12 -28.94
C GLY A 532 32.19 -2.84 -28.40
N LYS A 533 31.97 -3.89 -27.60
CA LYS A 533 32.99 -4.87 -27.21
C LYS A 533 32.79 -6.16 -28.01
N ASP A 534 33.87 -6.76 -28.51
CA ASP A 534 33.86 -8.04 -29.26
C ASP A 534 32.91 -8.08 -30.48
N GLY A 535 32.76 -6.97 -31.20
CA GLY A 535 31.93 -6.88 -32.41
C GLY A 535 30.43 -6.71 -32.18
N LYS A 536 29.99 -6.38 -30.95
CA LYS A 536 28.59 -6.07 -30.62
C LYS A 536 28.19 -4.65 -31.03
N GLU A 537 27.02 -4.48 -31.64
CA GLU A 537 26.53 -3.17 -32.10
C GLU A 537 25.97 -2.26 -30.99
N HIS A 538 25.62 -2.78 -29.81
CA HIS A 538 24.90 -2.05 -28.76
C HIS A 538 25.73 -1.64 -27.53
N GLY A 539 27.07 -1.79 -27.58
CA GLY A 539 27.94 -1.50 -26.43
C GLY A 539 27.99 -2.63 -25.40
N PHE A 540 28.26 -2.28 -24.13
CA PHE A 540 28.33 -3.18 -22.98
C PHE A 540 27.61 -2.56 -21.77
N THR A 541 27.17 -3.38 -20.80
CA THR A 541 26.54 -2.95 -19.54
C THR A 541 27.48 -2.02 -18.80
N CYS A 542 27.13 -0.78 -18.54
CA CYS A 542 28.10 0.25 -18.16
C CYS A 542 27.74 0.91 -16.84
N THR A 543 28.68 0.91 -15.89
CA THR A 543 28.48 1.34 -14.50
C THR A 543 29.75 1.97 -13.93
N GLY A 544 29.63 3.13 -13.28
CA GLY A 544 30.75 3.98 -12.91
C GLY A 544 31.41 4.66 -14.12
N LEU A 545 31.83 5.92 -13.93
CA LEU A 545 32.55 6.68 -14.95
C LEU A 545 33.65 7.52 -14.30
N PHE A 546 34.91 7.28 -14.70
CA PHE A 546 36.05 8.07 -14.25
C PHE A 546 36.90 8.53 -15.43
N TYR A 547 37.44 9.75 -15.37
CA TYR A 547 38.33 10.29 -16.40
C TYR A 547 39.76 10.44 -15.87
N ASP A 548 40.73 9.76 -16.49
CA ASP A 548 42.16 9.93 -16.20
C ASP A 548 42.69 11.10 -17.04
N GLU A 549 42.88 12.26 -16.40
CA GLU A 549 43.41 13.46 -17.07
C GLU A 549 44.81 13.26 -17.67
N LYS A 550 45.65 12.39 -17.08
CA LYS A 550 47.03 12.17 -17.54
C LYS A 550 47.05 11.39 -18.85
N GLN A 551 46.21 10.35 -18.94
CA GLN A 551 46.13 9.48 -20.13
C GLN A 551 45.07 9.94 -21.14
N LYS A 552 44.19 10.87 -20.75
CA LYS A 552 43.04 11.35 -21.55
C LYS A 552 42.11 10.20 -21.98
N GLN A 553 41.79 9.32 -21.03
CA GLN A 553 40.97 8.13 -21.23
C GLN A 553 39.91 8.01 -20.11
N PHE A 554 38.79 7.37 -20.44
CA PHE A 554 37.74 7.02 -19.50
C PHE A 554 37.92 5.59 -18.99
N TYR A 555 37.59 5.38 -17.73
CA TYR A 555 37.46 4.08 -17.09
C TYR A 555 35.99 3.88 -16.78
N ILE A 556 35.41 2.81 -17.34
CA ILE A 556 33.99 2.49 -17.21
C ILE A 556 33.88 1.08 -16.64
N GLY A 557 33.16 0.92 -15.53
CA GLY A 557 32.86 -0.42 -15.03
C GLY A 557 31.88 -1.12 -15.97
N ASN A 558 32.02 -2.43 -16.07
CA ASN A 558 31.21 -3.28 -16.91
C ASN A 558 30.75 -4.47 -16.08
N ILE A 559 29.45 -4.66 -15.95
CA ILE A 559 28.87 -5.81 -15.23
C ILE A 559 29.04 -7.10 -16.06
N GLY A 560 29.11 -6.98 -17.38
CA GLY A 560 29.29 -8.10 -18.31
C GLY A 560 28.01 -8.90 -18.57
N LYS A 561 26.83 -8.29 -18.40
CA LYS A 561 25.53 -8.97 -18.53
C LYS A 561 24.81 -8.58 -19.82
N GLU A 562 24.79 -9.50 -20.79
CA GLU A 562 24.29 -9.21 -22.15
C GLU A 562 22.78 -8.88 -22.22
N ARG A 563 21.96 -9.41 -21.30
CA ARG A 563 20.49 -9.13 -21.18
C ARG A 563 19.96 -9.39 -19.75
N PRO A 564 18.81 -8.81 -19.37
CA PRO A 564 18.07 -9.20 -18.17
C PRO A 564 17.77 -10.72 -18.17
N GLY A 565 18.07 -11.42 -17.07
CA GLY A 565 17.72 -12.85 -16.88
C GLY A 565 18.84 -13.89 -17.01
N ARG A 566 20.07 -13.53 -17.43
CA ARG A 566 21.23 -14.44 -17.32
C ARG A 566 21.92 -14.34 -15.96
N THR A 567 22.51 -15.45 -15.51
CA THR A 567 23.12 -15.63 -14.18
C THR A 567 24.65 -15.51 -14.14
N GLU A 568 25.32 -15.45 -15.29
CA GLU A 568 26.78 -15.29 -15.36
C GLU A 568 27.16 -13.82 -15.50
N PHE A 569 28.09 -13.37 -14.66
CA PHE A 569 28.60 -12.00 -14.60
C PHE A 569 30.08 -12.01 -15.00
N HIS A 570 30.43 -11.20 -16.00
CA HIS A 570 31.81 -11.04 -16.47
C HIS A 570 32.28 -9.62 -16.18
N ALA A 571 32.36 -9.29 -14.89
CA ALA A 571 32.67 -7.95 -14.46
C ALA A 571 34.10 -7.52 -14.84
N SER A 572 34.22 -6.37 -15.52
CA SER A 572 35.48 -5.81 -16.00
C SER A 572 35.49 -4.28 -15.94
N ILE A 573 36.66 -3.66 -16.11
CA ILE A 573 36.80 -2.21 -16.31
C ILE A 573 37.26 -1.99 -17.74
N GLU A 574 36.49 -1.21 -18.51
CA GLU A 574 36.79 -0.88 -19.89
C GLU A 574 37.47 0.50 -19.96
N ILE A 575 38.62 0.56 -20.63
CA ILE A 575 39.38 1.79 -20.84
C ILE A 575 39.06 2.32 -22.22
N VAL A 576 38.34 3.43 -22.27
CA VAL A 576 37.78 4.02 -23.49
C VAL A 576 38.51 5.33 -23.82
N ASP A 577 38.74 5.60 -25.10
CA ASP A 577 39.33 6.87 -25.52
C ASP A 577 38.39 8.06 -25.26
N ARG A 578 38.94 9.28 -25.26
CA ARG A 578 38.17 10.49 -24.95
C ARG A 578 36.93 10.71 -25.83
N ASN A 579 36.94 10.22 -27.07
CA ASN A 579 35.84 10.40 -28.02
C ASN A 579 34.84 9.24 -28.03
N PHE A 580 34.98 8.26 -27.13
CA PHE A 580 34.16 7.05 -27.10
C PHE A 580 34.14 6.31 -28.46
N SER A 581 35.25 6.34 -29.18
CA SER A 581 35.39 5.73 -30.51
C SER A 581 35.81 4.27 -30.43
N CYS A 582 36.57 3.87 -29.39
CA CYS A 582 36.99 2.48 -29.21
C CYS A 582 37.31 2.14 -27.74
N VAL A 583 37.16 0.86 -27.39
CA VAL A 583 37.71 0.29 -26.16
C VAL A 583 39.18 -0.06 -26.41
N SER A 584 40.07 0.60 -25.70
CA SER A 584 41.54 0.46 -25.87
C SER A 584 42.12 -0.70 -25.08
N GLU A 585 41.58 -0.97 -23.89
CA GLU A 585 42.03 -2.04 -22.98
C GLU A 585 40.88 -2.46 -22.06
N SER A 586 40.90 -3.71 -21.60
CA SER A 586 39.93 -4.27 -20.65
C SER A 586 40.65 -4.90 -19.47
N ILE A 587 40.29 -4.50 -18.24
CA ILE A 587 40.75 -5.14 -17.01
C ILE A 587 39.69 -6.17 -16.58
N GLU A 588 39.95 -7.45 -16.81
CA GLU A 588 39.00 -8.54 -16.54
C GLU A 588 38.97 -8.97 -15.07
N CYS A 589 38.34 -8.14 -14.24
CA CYS A 589 38.24 -8.36 -12.79
C CYS A 589 37.66 -9.74 -12.41
N TYR A 590 36.66 -10.24 -13.13
CA TYR A 590 36.05 -11.56 -12.88
C TYR A 590 37.05 -12.73 -12.97
N LYS A 591 38.15 -12.59 -13.72
CA LYS A 591 39.21 -13.61 -13.79
C LYS A 591 40.08 -13.65 -12.53
N VAL A 592 40.19 -12.51 -11.85
CA VAL A 592 41.01 -12.35 -10.62
C VAL A 592 40.15 -12.60 -9.37
N PHE A 593 38.91 -12.13 -9.37
CA PHE A 593 37.99 -12.15 -8.23
C PHE A 593 36.83 -13.10 -8.49
N LYS A 594 36.91 -14.32 -7.93
CA LYS A 594 35.92 -15.40 -8.18
C LYS A 594 34.47 -15.05 -7.84
N ASN A 595 34.24 -14.11 -6.92
CA ASN A 595 32.91 -13.74 -6.44
C ASN A 595 32.44 -12.38 -7.00
N MET A 596 33.18 -11.76 -7.92
CA MET A 596 32.83 -10.45 -8.47
C MET A 596 31.51 -10.53 -9.23
N GLY A 597 30.46 -9.99 -8.63
CA GLY A 597 29.12 -9.96 -9.23
C GLY A 597 28.85 -8.69 -10.04
N ASP A 598 29.54 -7.59 -9.73
CA ASP A 598 29.38 -6.29 -10.38
C ASP A 598 30.55 -5.35 -10.09
N ILE A 599 30.61 -4.25 -10.82
CA ILE A 599 31.43 -3.06 -10.52
C ILE A 599 30.48 -1.88 -10.62
N GLN A 600 30.10 -1.26 -9.51
CA GLN A 600 29.13 -0.17 -9.51
C GLN A 600 29.78 1.19 -9.69
N GLY A 601 30.98 1.37 -9.16
CA GLY A 601 31.72 2.61 -9.25
C GLY A 601 33.21 2.35 -9.46
N VAL A 602 33.87 3.27 -10.14
CA VAL A 602 35.31 3.24 -10.41
C VAL A 602 35.90 4.63 -10.19
N CYS A 603 37.06 4.71 -9.55
CA CYS A 603 37.88 5.92 -9.50
C CYS A 603 39.37 5.58 -9.39
N MET A 604 40.24 6.57 -9.45
CA MET A 604 41.69 6.37 -9.36
C MET A 604 42.32 7.35 -8.38
N ASP A 605 43.33 6.91 -7.63
CA ASP A 605 44.13 7.77 -6.76
C ASP A 605 45.33 8.39 -7.50
N ARG A 606 46.04 9.32 -6.82
CA ARG A 606 47.20 10.04 -7.40
C ARG A 606 48.33 9.13 -7.84
N GLU A 607 48.50 7.98 -7.17
CA GLU A 607 49.50 6.96 -7.47
C GLU A 607 49.09 6.05 -8.64
N GLY A 608 47.89 6.23 -9.19
CA GLY A 608 47.40 5.49 -10.34
C GLY A 608 46.82 4.12 -9.99
N ARG A 609 46.48 3.89 -8.70
CA ARG A 609 45.77 2.70 -8.23
C ARG A 609 44.28 2.91 -8.41
N ILE A 610 43.58 1.86 -8.82
CA ILE A 610 42.16 1.92 -9.15
C ILE A 610 41.37 1.47 -7.94
N TRP A 611 40.33 2.23 -7.59
CA TRP A 611 39.36 1.87 -6.58
C TRP A 611 38.04 1.52 -7.24
N ILE A 612 37.41 0.46 -6.77
CA ILE A 612 36.09 0.01 -7.22
C ILE A 612 35.19 -0.30 -6.05
N CYS A 613 33.88 -0.11 -6.23
CA CYS A 613 32.88 -0.62 -5.31
C CYS A 613 31.98 -1.67 -6.00
N SER A 614 31.59 -2.68 -5.23
CA SER A 614 30.70 -3.76 -5.67
C SER A 614 29.51 -3.82 -4.72
N TYR A 615 28.31 -3.64 -5.28
CA TYR A 615 27.06 -3.78 -4.53
C TYR A 615 26.76 -5.25 -4.26
N ALA A 616 26.99 -6.11 -5.25
CA ALA A 616 26.78 -7.55 -5.11
C ALA A 616 27.62 -8.16 -3.97
N GLU A 617 28.85 -7.67 -3.79
CA GLU A 617 29.77 -8.18 -2.76
C GLU A 617 29.71 -7.37 -1.44
N ASN A 618 29.12 -6.18 -1.42
CA ASN A 618 29.21 -5.23 -0.30
C ASN A 618 30.67 -4.89 0.08
N LEU A 619 31.49 -4.59 -0.93
CA LEU A 619 32.92 -4.34 -0.77
C LEU A 619 33.36 -3.11 -1.54
N VAL A 620 34.37 -2.43 -0.99
CA VAL A 620 35.23 -1.50 -1.72
C VAL A 620 36.62 -2.14 -1.81
N ARG A 621 37.21 -2.14 -3.01
CA ARG A 621 38.50 -2.75 -3.28
C ARG A 621 39.43 -1.78 -4.00
N GLN A 622 40.73 -1.95 -3.74
CA GLN A 622 41.81 -1.29 -4.46
C GLN A 622 42.57 -2.31 -5.28
N ILE A 623 42.84 -1.99 -6.54
CA ILE A 623 43.60 -2.81 -7.49
C ILE A 623 44.70 -1.99 -8.17
N ASP A 624 45.75 -2.68 -8.64
CA ASP A 624 46.73 -2.06 -9.53
C ASP A 624 46.18 -1.93 -10.97
N ARG A 625 46.93 -1.24 -11.86
CA ARG A 625 46.54 -1.06 -13.26
C ARG A 625 46.40 -2.37 -14.06
N ARG A 626 46.92 -3.48 -13.55
CA ARG A 626 46.81 -4.82 -14.16
C ARG A 626 45.67 -5.65 -13.53
N GLY A 627 44.87 -5.05 -12.66
CA GLY A 627 43.76 -5.71 -11.97
C GLY A 627 44.16 -6.56 -10.76
N ARG A 628 45.40 -6.45 -10.26
CA ARG A 628 45.85 -7.24 -9.10
C ARG A 628 45.36 -6.60 -7.79
N PRO A 629 44.89 -7.40 -6.81
CA PRO A 629 44.39 -6.87 -5.55
C PRO A 629 45.48 -6.20 -4.72
N ILE A 630 45.15 -5.07 -4.09
CA ILE A 630 46.00 -4.33 -3.15
C ILE A 630 45.38 -4.34 -1.75
N SER A 631 44.12 -3.90 -1.63
CA SER A 631 43.41 -3.83 -0.35
C SER A 631 41.89 -3.89 -0.55
N GLU A 632 41.14 -4.18 0.51
CA GLU A 632 39.67 -4.19 0.50
C GLU A 632 39.10 -3.94 1.89
N PHE A 633 37.87 -3.41 1.94
CA PHE A 633 37.10 -3.27 3.17
C PHE A 633 35.59 -3.36 2.88
N PRO A 634 34.78 -3.80 3.86
CA PRO A 634 33.33 -3.95 3.68
C PRO A 634 32.59 -2.62 3.73
N VAL A 635 31.62 -2.48 2.83
CA VAL A 635 30.68 -1.35 2.80
C VAL A 635 29.30 -1.89 2.42
N ASP A 636 28.26 -1.50 3.17
CA ASP A 636 26.88 -1.93 2.91
C ASP A 636 26.29 -1.18 1.71
N ALA A 637 25.89 -1.94 0.68
CA ALA A 637 25.20 -1.48 -0.53
C ALA A 637 25.85 -0.25 -1.21
N PRO A 638 27.16 -0.30 -1.58
CA PRO A 638 27.82 0.82 -2.23
C PRO A 638 27.40 0.93 -3.70
N SER A 639 27.02 2.12 -4.14
CA SER A 639 26.58 2.40 -5.52
C SER A 639 27.56 3.28 -6.29
N GLY A 640 28.26 4.20 -5.61
CA GLY A 640 29.22 5.10 -6.23
C GLY A 640 30.46 5.32 -5.37
N ILE A 641 31.57 5.72 -6.00
CA ILE A 641 32.85 5.96 -5.32
C ILE A 641 33.62 7.12 -5.97
N ALA A 642 34.25 7.96 -5.16
CA ALA A 642 35.26 8.92 -5.62
C ALA A 642 36.43 8.99 -4.65
N CYS A 643 37.62 9.22 -5.21
CA CYS A 643 38.83 9.44 -4.44
C CYS A 643 39.04 10.92 -4.22
N ASP A 644 39.27 11.32 -2.97
CA ASP A 644 39.86 12.61 -2.68
C ASP A 644 41.34 12.55 -2.99
N ASN A 645 41.77 13.30 -3.99
CA ASN A 645 43.16 13.28 -4.42
C ASN A 645 44.07 14.01 -3.42
N GLU A 646 43.57 14.91 -2.58
CA GLU A 646 44.43 15.69 -1.67
C GLU A 646 45.07 14.84 -0.58
N ASP A 647 44.28 14.00 0.07
CA ASP A 647 44.70 13.13 1.19
C ASP A 647 44.57 11.62 0.86
N GLY A 648 44.00 11.29 -0.29
CA GLY A 648 43.79 9.92 -0.74
C GLY A 648 42.65 9.18 -0.01
N THR A 649 41.77 9.91 0.68
CA THR A 649 40.56 9.35 1.30
C THR A 649 39.49 9.04 0.24
N LEU A 650 38.43 8.33 0.65
CA LEU A 650 37.39 7.85 -0.27
C LEU A 650 36.02 8.33 0.16
N TRP A 651 35.24 8.83 -0.79
CA TRP A 651 33.81 9.04 -0.62
C TRP A 651 33.07 7.89 -1.29
N VAL A 652 32.17 7.25 -0.54
CA VAL A 652 31.36 6.13 -1.02
C VAL A 652 29.89 6.45 -0.79
N LEU A 653 29.11 6.41 -1.86
CA LEU A 653 27.66 6.54 -1.82
C LEU A 653 27.03 5.17 -1.58
N THR A 654 26.06 5.13 -0.69
CA THR A 654 25.26 3.95 -0.37
C THR A 654 23.78 4.29 -0.43
N ASN A 655 22.90 3.29 -0.35
CA ASN A 655 21.45 3.50 -0.31
C ASN A 655 20.95 4.43 0.80
N LYS A 656 21.72 4.60 1.89
CA LYS A 656 21.29 5.37 3.08
C LYS A 656 22.18 6.57 3.39
N TYR A 657 23.43 6.53 2.94
CA TYR A 657 24.45 7.48 3.38
C TYR A 657 25.50 7.75 2.31
N LEU A 658 26.01 8.98 2.33
CA LEU A 658 27.28 9.33 1.73
C LEU A 658 28.35 9.27 2.85
N ILE A 659 29.32 8.39 2.70
CA ILE A 659 30.29 8.06 3.76
C ILE A 659 31.71 8.40 3.30
N HIS A 660 32.45 9.09 4.15
CA HIS A 660 33.87 9.41 3.97
C HIS A 660 34.72 8.39 4.72
N TYR A 661 35.64 7.74 4.03
CA TYR A 661 36.48 6.66 4.53
C TYR A 661 37.96 7.01 4.42
N THR A 662 38.75 6.53 5.38
CA THR A 662 40.21 6.40 5.20
C THR A 662 40.52 5.30 4.18
N LYS A 663 41.76 5.26 3.66
CA LYS A 663 42.25 4.18 2.79
C LYS A 663 42.13 2.78 3.41
N LYS A 664 42.00 2.68 4.74
CA LYS A 664 41.87 1.43 5.49
C LYS A 664 40.41 1.05 5.81
N GLY A 665 39.44 1.86 5.38
CA GLY A 665 38.02 1.62 5.64
C GLY A 665 37.49 2.16 6.97
N GLU A 666 38.21 3.05 7.64
CA GLU A 666 37.71 3.72 8.85
C GLU A 666 36.81 4.90 8.47
N VAL A 667 35.65 5.03 9.11
CA VAL A 667 34.67 6.09 8.81
C VAL A 667 35.12 7.42 9.42
N LEU A 668 35.33 8.43 8.57
CA LEU A 668 35.64 9.81 8.95
C LEU A 668 34.38 10.66 9.12
N LYS A 669 33.43 10.54 8.19
CA LYS A 669 32.19 11.33 8.17
C LYS A 669 31.06 10.53 7.52
N LYS A 670 29.82 10.81 7.95
CA LYS A 670 28.62 10.16 7.44
C LYS A 670 27.49 11.18 7.27
N ILE A 671 27.00 11.33 6.05
CA ILE A 671 25.93 12.26 5.68
C ILE A 671 24.70 11.41 5.29
N PRO A 672 23.53 11.60 5.94
CA PRO A 672 22.31 10.87 5.57
C PRO A 672 21.81 11.28 4.19
N MET A 673 21.46 10.29 3.38
CA MET A 673 20.86 10.50 2.07
C MET A 673 19.35 10.27 2.16
N GLU A 674 18.56 11.30 1.85
CA GLU A 674 17.08 11.25 1.90
C GLU A 674 16.44 11.09 0.50
N LYS A 675 17.24 10.78 -0.53
CA LYS A 675 16.77 10.68 -1.93
C LYS A 675 16.79 9.23 -2.39
N GLU A 676 15.70 8.79 -3.00
CA GLU A 676 15.64 7.47 -3.65
C GLU A 676 16.23 7.56 -5.06
N GLY A 677 16.82 6.45 -5.54
CA GLY A 677 17.36 6.35 -6.90
C GLY A 677 18.72 7.02 -7.10
N GLN A 678 19.45 7.30 -6.02
CA GLN A 678 20.83 7.79 -6.11
C GLN A 678 21.77 6.69 -6.57
N ASP A 679 22.68 7.04 -7.47
CA ASP A 679 23.47 6.04 -8.17
C ASP A 679 24.95 6.31 -8.02
N GLN A 680 25.39 7.44 -8.55
CA GLN A 680 26.80 7.74 -8.75
C GLN A 680 27.21 9.06 -8.15
N LEU A 681 28.51 9.22 -7.96
CA LEU A 681 29.06 10.42 -7.35
C LEU A 681 30.35 10.88 -8.03
N PHE A 682 30.59 12.18 -8.04
CA PHE A 682 31.84 12.79 -8.48
C PHE A 682 32.29 13.85 -7.47
N LEU A 683 33.57 13.83 -7.11
CA LEU A 683 34.16 14.82 -6.21
C LEU A 683 34.82 15.94 -7.01
N ASP A 684 34.31 17.16 -6.84
CA ASP A 684 34.98 18.38 -7.26
C ASP A 684 35.83 18.89 -6.09
N SER A 685 37.09 18.47 -6.06
CA SER A 685 38.04 18.83 -5.00
C SER A 685 38.36 20.33 -4.98
N VAL A 686 38.25 21.02 -6.12
CA VAL A 686 38.56 22.46 -6.24
C VAL A 686 37.51 23.29 -5.50
N HIS A 687 36.23 22.92 -5.64
CA HIS A 687 35.12 23.65 -5.01
C HIS A 687 34.59 22.99 -3.73
N GLN A 688 35.22 21.91 -3.26
CA GLN A 688 34.81 21.15 -2.07
C GLN A 688 33.34 20.70 -2.12
N LYS A 689 32.91 20.26 -3.31
CA LYS A 689 31.54 19.82 -3.59
C LYS A 689 31.54 18.41 -4.14
N LEU A 690 30.50 17.67 -3.79
CA LEU A 690 30.31 16.32 -4.27
C LEU A 690 29.01 16.25 -5.05
N TYR A 691 29.12 16.00 -6.36
CA TYR A 691 27.97 15.86 -7.25
C TYR A 691 27.43 14.44 -7.12
N ILE A 692 26.12 14.30 -7.05
CA ILE A 692 25.43 13.02 -6.86
C ILE A 692 24.33 12.94 -7.90
N SER A 693 24.30 11.85 -8.68
CA SER A 693 23.19 11.57 -9.59
C SER A 693 22.06 10.86 -8.84
N ALA A 694 20.81 11.17 -9.21
CA ALA A 694 19.66 10.36 -8.88
C ALA A 694 18.64 10.33 -10.02
N GLY A 695 17.98 9.20 -10.26
CA GLY A 695 17.04 9.02 -11.36
C GLY A 695 15.71 8.36 -10.94
N ASP A 696 14.65 8.60 -11.72
CA ASP A 696 13.31 8.04 -11.48
C ASP A 696 13.01 6.89 -12.46
N ASN A 697 13.04 5.65 -11.96
CA ASN A 697 12.54 4.43 -12.59
C ASN A 697 12.84 4.27 -14.11
N TYR A 698 14.00 4.73 -14.60
CA TYR A 698 14.48 4.63 -15.99
C TYR A 698 13.63 5.29 -17.10
N TYR A 699 12.48 5.86 -16.77
CA TYR A 699 11.58 6.54 -17.72
C TYR A 699 11.32 8.02 -17.37
N GLY A 700 11.69 8.46 -16.16
CA GLY A 700 11.57 9.84 -15.69
C GLY A 700 12.82 10.67 -15.93
N ASP A 701 12.74 11.97 -15.59
CA ASP A 701 13.91 12.85 -15.63
C ASP A 701 14.96 12.40 -14.61
N SER A 702 16.22 12.72 -14.89
CA SER A 702 17.32 12.50 -13.93
C SER A 702 17.75 13.81 -13.28
N TYR A 703 18.37 13.71 -12.11
CA TYR A 703 18.66 14.84 -11.23
C TYR A 703 20.12 14.83 -10.79
N ILE A 704 20.72 16.01 -10.72
CA ILE A 704 22.06 16.21 -10.14
C ILE A 704 21.93 17.03 -8.87
N TYR A 705 22.39 16.44 -7.77
CA TYR A 705 22.49 17.07 -6.46
C TYR A 705 23.94 17.45 -6.17
N THR A 706 24.15 18.45 -5.32
CA THR A 706 25.44 18.68 -4.68
C THR A 706 25.32 18.48 -3.18
N ALA A 707 26.27 17.77 -2.60
CA ALA A 707 26.49 17.73 -1.16
C ALA A 707 27.61 18.71 -0.81
N ASP A 708 27.28 19.67 0.05
CA ASP A 708 28.27 20.56 0.65
C ASP A 708 29.01 19.80 1.75
N LEU A 709 30.32 19.62 1.58
CA LEU A 709 31.12 18.79 2.47
C LEU A 709 31.33 19.39 3.86
N THR A 710 31.05 20.69 4.05
CA THR A 710 31.16 21.36 5.35
C THR A 710 29.87 21.18 6.14
N THR A 711 28.74 21.56 5.54
CA THR A 711 27.42 21.59 6.20
C THR A 711 26.69 20.25 6.16
N GLY A 712 27.03 19.37 5.21
CA GLY A 712 26.29 18.14 4.94
C GLY A 712 24.96 18.36 4.23
N GLN A 713 24.66 19.60 3.79
CA GLN A 713 23.42 19.92 3.10
C GLN A 713 23.46 19.41 1.66
N ILE A 714 22.39 18.71 1.26
CA ILE A 714 22.20 18.21 -0.11
C ILE A 714 21.23 19.14 -0.84
N THR A 715 21.67 19.69 -1.96
CA THR A 715 20.89 20.66 -2.74
C THR A 715 20.69 20.16 -4.17
N LEU A 716 19.47 20.25 -4.70
CA LEU A 716 19.21 19.95 -6.11
C LEU A 716 19.79 21.06 -6.98
N CYS A 717 20.67 20.72 -7.92
CA CYS A 717 21.32 21.67 -8.80
C CYS A 717 20.68 21.70 -10.19
N TYR A 718 20.50 20.53 -10.81
CA TYR A 718 20.07 20.44 -12.21
C TYR A 718 19.07 19.30 -12.43
N VAL A 719 18.19 19.49 -13.41
CA VAL A 719 17.33 18.43 -13.98
C VAL A 719 17.84 18.10 -15.38
N LEU A 720 18.19 16.84 -15.64
CA LEU A 720 18.64 16.34 -16.93
C LEU A 720 17.46 15.74 -17.69
N LYS A 721 17.13 16.29 -18.86
CA LYS A 721 15.88 15.95 -19.58
C LYS A 721 15.98 14.78 -20.56
N ASP A 722 17.20 14.42 -20.93
CA ASP A 722 17.54 13.47 -22.00
C ASP A 722 18.49 12.37 -21.51
N SER A 723 18.65 12.23 -20.20
CA SER A 723 19.45 11.19 -19.55
C SER A 723 18.54 10.31 -18.69
N TYR A 724 18.60 9.01 -18.96
CA TYR A 724 17.77 7.96 -18.37
C TYR A 724 18.67 6.78 -18.03
N ALA A 725 18.46 6.13 -16.88
CA ALA A 725 19.36 5.09 -16.36
C ALA A 725 20.81 5.59 -16.18
N ILE A 726 20.99 6.64 -15.36
CA ILE A 726 22.32 7.17 -15.07
C ILE A 726 23.11 6.15 -14.25
N GLU A 727 24.22 5.73 -14.82
CA GLU A 727 25.12 4.75 -14.22
C GLU A 727 26.54 5.32 -14.08
N GLY A 728 26.80 6.59 -14.42
CA GLY A 728 28.09 7.24 -14.16
C GLY A 728 28.05 8.74 -14.36
N ILE A 729 28.83 9.49 -13.57
CA ILE A 729 29.02 10.93 -13.77
C ILE A 729 30.48 11.34 -13.58
N THR A 730 30.97 12.26 -14.40
CA THR A 730 32.27 12.91 -14.18
C THR A 730 32.26 14.32 -14.75
N LEU A 731 33.02 15.23 -14.13
CA LEU A 731 33.16 16.62 -14.59
C LEU A 731 34.54 16.83 -15.24
N ILE A 732 34.58 17.44 -16.43
CA ILE A 732 35.83 17.79 -17.12
C ILE A 732 35.72 19.28 -17.51
N GLY A 733 36.43 20.14 -16.78
CA GLY A 733 36.22 21.60 -16.91
C GLY A 733 34.78 21.98 -16.54
N ASN A 734 34.05 22.60 -17.47
CA ASN A 734 32.63 22.94 -17.30
C ASN A 734 31.68 21.96 -18.01
N GLU A 735 32.17 20.80 -18.44
CA GLU A 735 31.36 19.77 -19.11
C GLU A 735 31.10 18.60 -18.15
N LEU A 736 29.83 18.34 -17.84
CA LEU A 736 29.38 17.18 -17.09
C LEU A 736 29.08 16.04 -18.06
N TYR A 737 29.83 14.96 -17.94
CA TYR A 737 29.65 13.72 -18.69
C TYR A 737 28.80 12.76 -17.85
N VAL A 738 27.72 12.27 -18.43
CA VAL A 738 26.74 11.40 -17.77
C VAL A 738 26.58 10.12 -18.57
N LEU A 739 27.01 9.01 -18.00
CA LEU A 739 26.89 7.66 -18.56
C LEU A 739 25.49 7.11 -18.31
N ASN A 740 24.88 6.56 -19.36
CA ASN A 740 23.53 5.99 -19.32
C ASN A 740 23.58 4.54 -19.81
N ASP A 741 23.08 3.59 -19.01
CA ASP A 741 22.93 2.17 -19.40
C ASP A 741 21.48 1.87 -19.81
N GLY A 742 21.04 2.56 -20.85
CA GLY A 742 19.66 2.48 -21.30
C GLY A 742 19.27 1.10 -21.82
N TYR A 743 20.21 0.36 -22.44
CA TYR A 743 19.93 -0.95 -23.03
C TYR A 743 19.68 -2.02 -21.95
N TYR A 744 20.47 -2.04 -20.88
CA TYR A 744 20.32 -3.03 -19.82
C TYR A 744 19.06 -2.81 -18.98
N HIS A 745 18.69 -1.56 -18.74
CA HIS A 745 17.54 -1.17 -17.92
C HIS A 745 16.21 -1.05 -18.67
N ASP A 746 16.19 -1.32 -19.99
CA ASP A 746 15.03 -1.07 -20.87
C ASP A 746 14.50 0.36 -20.70
N ALA A 747 15.42 1.32 -20.59
CA ALA A 747 15.10 2.71 -20.31
C ALA A 747 14.34 3.36 -21.48
N LYS A 748 13.79 4.55 -21.25
CA LYS A 748 13.10 5.32 -22.30
C LYS A 748 13.96 5.52 -23.56
N ILE A 749 15.28 5.63 -23.40
CA ILE A 749 16.26 5.54 -24.49
C ILE A 749 17.01 4.22 -24.31
N PRO A 750 16.70 3.17 -25.08
CA PRO A 750 17.23 1.81 -24.85
C PRO A 750 18.63 1.62 -25.48
N PHE A 751 19.53 2.60 -25.33
CA PHE A 751 20.89 2.56 -25.86
C PHE A 751 21.89 3.06 -24.82
N ASN A 752 23.10 2.49 -24.85
CA ASN A 752 24.17 2.89 -23.94
C ASN A 752 24.90 4.09 -24.51
N GLN A 753 24.90 5.20 -23.76
CA GLN A 753 25.37 6.49 -24.25
C GLN A 753 25.95 7.37 -23.15
N VAL A 754 26.82 8.31 -23.53
CA VAL A 754 27.31 9.38 -22.67
C VAL A 754 26.76 10.71 -23.14
N ASN A 755 25.97 11.34 -22.28
CA ASN A 755 25.43 12.67 -22.50
C ASN A 755 26.39 13.70 -21.89
N VAL A 756 26.70 14.75 -22.64
CA VAL A 756 27.58 15.83 -22.19
C VAL A 756 26.79 17.11 -22.05
N TYR A 757 26.80 17.69 -20.85
CA TYR A 757 26.10 18.91 -20.50
C TYR A 757 27.09 20.01 -20.16
N ARG A 758 26.95 21.18 -20.77
CA ARG A 758 27.70 22.36 -20.32
C ARG A 758 27.05 22.97 -19.09
N LEU A 759 27.79 22.99 -17.98
CA LEU A 759 27.34 23.64 -16.76
C LEU A 759 27.47 25.17 -16.90
N PRO A 760 26.46 25.93 -16.41
CA PRO A 760 26.37 27.39 -16.53
C PRO A 760 27.39 28.16 -15.70
#